data_AF-A0A959JN65-F1
#
_entry.id   AF-A0A959JN65-F1
#
_cell.length_a   1.000
_cell.length_b   1.000
_cell.length_c   1.000
_cell.angle_alpha   90.00
_cell.angle_beta   90.00
_cell.angle_gamma   90.00
#
_symmetry.space_group_name_H-M   'P 1'
#
loop_
_entity.id
_entity.type
_entity.pdbx_description
1 polymer ?
#
loop_
_entity_poly.entity_id
_entity_poly.type
_entity_poly.pdbx_seq_one_letter_code
_entity_poly.pdbx_strand_id
1 'polypeptide(L)'
;MKYFLPLICLVLVSNLTVLAQDHSVARQWNEELLESIRNDFARPTVHARNLFHTSIAMYDAWAAYDTVATTYLLGKTVGGYFCPFNGVPAPADLQAAREEAVSFAAYRLLRYRFRNSPGFARLLPNYNDLMADLGYDINFTGTDYSTGNPAALGNYIANCIISFGLQDGSNEQANYGNRFYSPVNPPLVTDLPGNPDLVDPNRWQPLTLDVFIDQSGNVIPFNTPTFLSPEWGEVVPFALKEEDKTVYNRNGNDYYVFHDPGMPPQMDPVNGGPSTDLYIWAFSMVSIWQSHLDATDTTTWDISPAGIGNNPPLPTSFDEYDQFYKYTEGGDQSRGWDENPVTGQPYTPQMVRRGDYARVLAEFWADGPDSETPPGHWFTLINYVHDHPMFERRWRGQGPIIEDLEWDVKAYLMLGGAMHDAAVASWGVKGWYDYLRPISAIRGMAEKGQSSDPNLPNYSQGGIKLIPGYIELVEAGDPLVGNNNQHLNKIKLYTWRGHDYISNPAIDEAGVGWILAENWWPYQRPSFVTPPFAGYVSGHSTYSRTAADVLTELTGSPFFPGGMGIFDAVKNEFLVFEEGPSETIELQWATYQDASDQCSLSRIWGGIHPPVDDMPGRHMGMAIAKDAVALAESYFFKDSDQDGYYNYVDCDDNDPDSYPDAPEICDGKDNNCDGNIDEGLTTYTYYLDIDQDGFGDALQAIDTCLSAAPAGFVSNNLDCDDQNNGIHPNITEVCDGIDNDCNGMVDDGLTIYTYFKDVDGDGFGDAAGVLDTCLAAAPAGYVTNAMDCNDQNGAINPNGTEICDGIDNDCNGLADDGLTVFTYYLDSDNDGFGDANNYIDTCLSSPLAGYVTNQNDCNDADQVINPNGVEICDGIDNDCNGLADDGLTVFTYYPDTDNDGFGNPDFPMDTCLTTAPIGYVDRKGDCNDADASINPDVLDIADNGIDEDCSGLDYYEATKI
;
A
#
# COMPACT_ATOMS: atom_id res chain seq x y z
N MET A 1 -27.74 -27.21 -49.37
CA MET A 1 -28.86 -26.39 -48.83
C MET A 1 -29.07 -26.76 -47.37
N LYS A 2 -28.20 -26.27 -46.48
CA LYS A 2 -28.54 -26.11 -45.06
C LYS A 2 -29.11 -24.70 -44.96
N TYR A 3 -30.41 -24.53 -45.21
CA TYR A 3 -31.14 -23.34 -44.76
C TYR A 3 -31.66 -23.67 -43.36
N PHE A 4 -30.77 -23.65 -42.39
CA PHE A 4 -31.11 -23.47 -40.98
C PHE A 4 -30.45 -22.15 -40.62
N LEU A 5 -31.22 -21.16 -40.15
CA LEU A 5 -30.65 -19.99 -39.48
C LEU A 5 -29.69 -20.53 -38.40
N PRO A 6 -28.37 -20.35 -38.48
CA PRO A 6 -27.62 -20.30 -37.25
C PRO A 6 -27.97 -18.93 -36.67
N LEU A 7 -28.82 -18.90 -35.65
CA LEU A 7 -28.62 -17.87 -34.64
C LEU A 7 -27.14 -18.03 -34.26
N ILE A 8 -26.33 -16.97 -34.38
CA ILE A 8 -25.05 -16.90 -33.69
C ILE A 8 -25.41 -16.91 -32.20
N CYS A 9 -25.68 -18.10 -31.67
CA CYS A 9 -25.91 -18.34 -30.27
C CYS A 9 -24.51 -18.50 -29.69
N LEU A 10 -24.01 -17.43 -29.06
CA LEU A 10 -23.13 -17.60 -27.91
C LEU A 10 -23.88 -18.53 -26.94
N VAL A 11 -23.48 -19.80 -26.88
CA VAL A 11 -24.12 -20.77 -26.00
C VAL A 11 -23.65 -20.48 -24.58
N LEU A 12 -24.54 -19.86 -23.81
CA LEU A 12 -24.43 -19.70 -22.36
C LEU A 12 -24.20 -21.07 -21.69
N VAL A 13 -22.98 -21.29 -21.19
CA VAL A 13 -22.72 -22.31 -20.16
C VAL A 13 -22.19 -21.64 -18.91
N SER A 14 -23.09 -21.00 -18.16
CA SER A 14 -22.91 -20.83 -16.72
C SER A 14 -24.19 -21.27 -16.01
N ASN A 15 -24.05 -22.18 -15.05
CA ASN A 15 -25.15 -22.63 -14.19
C ASN A 15 -25.51 -21.54 -13.19
N LEU A 16 -26.13 -20.46 -13.66
CA LEU A 16 -26.86 -19.48 -12.85
C LEU A 16 -28.09 -19.06 -13.67
N THR A 17 -29.26 -19.09 -13.05
CA THR A 17 -30.53 -18.67 -13.65
C THR A 17 -30.43 -17.21 -14.11
N VAL A 18 -30.29 -16.99 -15.41
CA VAL A 18 -30.32 -15.67 -16.05
C VAL A 18 -31.76 -15.13 -15.99
N LEU A 19 -31.95 -14.04 -15.26
CA LEU A 19 -33.11 -13.17 -15.45
C LEU A 19 -33.00 -12.57 -16.86
N ALA A 20 -34.09 -12.56 -17.63
CA ALA A 20 -34.09 -11.88 -18.93
C ALA A 20 -33.64 -10.43 -18.74
N GLN A 21 -32.54 -10.04 -19.37
CA GLN A 21 -32.00 -8.69 -19.30
C GLN A 21 -32.77 -7.82 -20.28
N ASP A 22 -33.43 -6.77 -19.78
CA ASP A 22 -34.08 -5.76 -20.63
C ASP A 22 -32.99 -4.85 -21.20
N HIS A 23 -32.69 -4.97 -22.50
CA HIS A 23 -31.70 -4.14 -23.21
C HIS A 23 -32.23 -2.72 -23.44
N SER A 24 -31.35 -1.70 -23.41
CA SER A 24 -31.73 -0.33 -23.77
C SER A 24 -32.23 -0.25 -25.22
N VAL A 25 -33.00 0.78 -25.57
CA VAL A 25 -33.42 0.95 -26.97
C VAL A 25 -32.22 1.18 -27.91
N ALA A 26 -31.13 1.78 -27.45
CA ALA A 26 -29.93 1.95 -28.27
C ALA A 26 -29.28 0.60 -28.59
N ARG A 27 -29.19 -0.31 -27.61
CA ARG A 27 -28.76 -1.71 -27.80
C ARG A 27 -29.65 -2.46 -28.78
N GLN A 28 -30.97 -2.31 -28.68
CA GLN A 28 -31.93 -2.94 -29.58
C GLN A 28 -31.79 -2.42 -31.03
N TRP A 29 -31.67 -1.11 -31.23
CA TRP A 29 -31.44 -0.53 -32.56
C TRP A 29 -30.06 -0.83 -33.13
N ASN A 30 -29.05 -1.04 -32.26
CA ASN A 30 -27.76 -1.52 -32.69
C ASN A 30 -27.84 -2.96 -33.26
N GLU A 31 -28.61 -3.86 -32.66
CA GLU A 31 -28.84 -5.19 -33.26
C GLU A 31 -29.53 -5.10 -34.61
N GLU A 32 -30.54 -4.23 -34.76
CA GLU A 32 -31.17 -4.01 -36.06
C GLU A 32 -30.17 -3.46 -37.09
N LEU A 33 -29.25 -2.60 -36.69
CA LEU A 33 -28.17 -2.10 -37.54
C LEU A 33 -27.18 -3.22 -37.93
N LEU A 34 -26.75 -4.05 -36.98
CA LEU A 34 -25.88 -5.19 -37.26
C LEU A 34 -26.56 -6.19 -38.20
N GLU A 35 -27.82 -6.53 -37.95
CA GLU A 35 -28.62 -7.37 -38.85
C GLU A 35 -28.77 -6.74 -40.24
N SER A 36 -28.90 -5.41 -40.30
CA SER A 36 -28.93 -4.70 -41.58
C SER A 36 -27.65 -4.87 -42.37
N ILE A 37 -26.50 -4.85 -41.69
CA ILE A 37 -25.19 -5.05 -42.31
C ILE A 37 -25.03 -6.50 -42.80
N ARG A 38 -25.43 -7.50 -41.99
CA ARG A 38 -25.40 -8.94 -42.39
C ARG A 38 -26.18 -9.20 -43.66
N ASN A 39 -27.23 -8.43 -43.91
CA ASN A 39 -28.12 -8.59 -45.05
C ASN A 39 -27.83 -7.60 -46.19
N ASP A 40 -26.71 -6.86 -46.16
CA ASP A 40 -26.28 -5.90 -47.20
C ASP A 40 -25.11 -6.43 -48.04
N PHE A 41 -24.69 -5.68 -49.07
CA PHE A 41 -23.45 -5.96 -49.79
C PHE A 41 -22.23 -5.73 -48.88
N ALA A 42 -21.18 -6.53 -49.03
CA ALA A 42 -19.96 -6.39 -48.22
C ALA A 42 -19.20 -5.09 -48.53
N ARG A 43 -19.41 -4.06 -47.72
CA ARG A 43 -18.89 -2.70 -47.93
C ARG A 43 -18.34 -2.11 -46.62
N PRO A 44 -17.17 -2.55 -46.14
CA PRO A 44 -16.66 -2.18 -44.82
C PRO A 44 -16.58 -0.66 -44.59
N THR A 45 -16.21 0.13 -45.59
CA THR A 45 -16.19 1.61 -45.51
C THR A 45 -17.58 2.21 -45.29
N VAL A 46 -18.58 1.73 -46.04
CA VAL A 46 -19.98 2.17 -45.93
C VAL A 46 -20.58 1.71 -44.60
N HIS A 47 -20.22 0.50 -44.14
CA HIS A 47 -20.72 -0.05 -42.88
C HIS A 47 -20.15 0.68 -41.67
N ALA A 48 -18.83 0.95 -41.63
CA ALA A 48 -18.22 1.78 -40.59
C ALA A 48 -18.89 3.16 -40.49
N ARG A 49 -19.17 3.78 -41.64
CA ARG A 49 -19.91 5.05 -41.70
C ARG A 49 -21.36 4.93 -41.23
N ASN A 50 -22.07 3.84 -41.54
CA ASN A 50 -23.44 3.63 -41.09
C ASN A 50 -23.51 3.35 -39.57
N LEU A 51 -22.52 2.64 -39.02
CA LEU A 51 -22.31 2.47 -37.58
C LEU A 51 -22.17 3.84 -36.92
N PHE A 52 -21.22 4.66 -37.38
CA PHE A 52 -21.02 6.01 -36.87
C PHE A 52 -22.26 6.91 -36.99
N HIS A 53 -22.86 7.01 -38.17
CA HIS A 53 -24.02 7.89 -38.39
C HIS A 53 -25.22 7.48 -37.56
N THR A 54 -25.43 6.18 -37.32
CA THR A 54 -26.50 5.72 -36.44
C THR A 54 -26.16 6.02 -34.99
N SER A 55 -24.91 5.86 -34.58
CA SER A 55 -24.45 6.28 -33.24
C SER A 55 -24.65 7.78 -33.00
N ILE A 56 -24.34 8.64 -33.97
CA ILE A 56 -24.65 10.08 -33.91
C ILE A 56 -26.16 10.29 -33.72
N ALA A 57 -27.00 9.57 -34.48
CA ALA A 57 -28.45 9.72 -34.42
C ALA A 57 -29.00 9.42 -33.03
N MET A 58 -28.51 8.34 -32.41
CA MET A 58 -28.91 7.93 -31.07
C MET A 58 -28.32 8.85 -30.00
N TYR A 59 -27.05 9.20 -30.12
CA TYR A 59 -26.37 10.10 -29.18
C TYR A 59 -26.96 11.50 -29.18
N ASP A 60 -27.16 12.14 -30.35
CA ASP A 60 -27.74 13.47 -30.43
C ASP A 60 -29.19 13.50 -29.93
N ALA A 61 -29.93 12.41 -30.11
CA ALA A 61 -31.29 12.28 -29.57
C ALA A 61 -31.29 12.22 -28.04
N TRP A 62 -30.30 11.59 -27.43
CA TRP A 62 -30.11 11.53 -25.98
C TRP A 62 -29.56 12.84 -25.40
N ALA A 63 -28.49 13.37 -26.01
CA ALA A 63 -27.76 14.57 -25.60
C ALA A 63 -28.57 15.86 -25.79
N ALA A 64 -29.55 15.88 -26.70
CA ALA A 64 -30.46 17.02 -26.87
C ALA A 64 -31.23 17.39 -25.57
N TYR A 65 -31.37 16.44 -24.65
CA TYR A 65 -32.02 16.64 -23.35
C TYR A 65 -31.02 16.75 -22.18
N ASP A 66 -29.72 16.59 -22.43
CA ASP A 66 -28.70 16.59 -21.38
C ASP A 66 -28.19 18.00 -21.04
N THR A 67 -27.72 18.19 -19.80
CA THR A 67 -27.21 19.48 -19.33
C THR A 67 -25.68 19.55 -19.29
N VAL A 68 -25.00 18.40 -19.34
CA VAL A 68 -23.54 18.28 -19.35
C VAL A 68 -23.08 17.94 -20.77
N ALA A 69 -23.61 16.85 -21.32
CA ALA A 69 -23.24 16.37 -22.62
C ALA A 69 -23.71 17.34 -23.73
N THR A 70 -22.91 17.48 -24.78
CA THR A 70 -23.25 18.27 -25.95
C THR A 70 -23.43 17.39 -27.18
N THR A 71 -24.34 17.80 -28.07
CA THR A 71 -24.62 17.12 -29.34
C THR A 71 -23.42 17.16 -30.29
N TYR A 72 -23.29 16.18 -31.19
CA TYR A 72 -22.28 16.18 -32.25
C TYR A 72 -22.71 17.01 -33.47
N LEU A 73 -23.91 16.76 -34.01
CA LEU A 73 -24.39 17.36 -35.26
C LEU A 73 -25.42 18.48 -35.00
N LEU A 74 -26.38 18.23 -34.11
CA LEU A 74 -27.43 19.21 -33.78
C LEU A 74 -26.82 20.51 -33.25
N GLY A 75 -27.17 21.64 -33.87
CA GLY A 75 -26.70 22.97 -33.47
C GLY A 75 -25.25 23.26 -33.86
N LYS A 76 -24.56 22.34 -34.53
CA LYS A 76 -23.14 22.42 -34.88
C LYS A 76 -22.94 22.39 -36.40
N THR A 77 -21.74 22.82 -36.82
CA THR A 77 -21.28 22.70 -38.22
C THR A 77 -20.24 21.60 -38.28
N VAL A 78 -20.50 20.55 -39.07
CA VAL A 78 -19.62 19.40 -39.27
C VAL A 78 -19.38 19.22 -40.76
N GLY A 79 -18.13 19.13 -41.20
CA GLY A 79 -17.80 18.96 -42.63
C GLY A 79 -18.39 20.04 -43.55
N GLY A 80 -18.59 21.26 -43.04
CA GLY A 80 -19.25 22.36 -43.76
C GLY A 80 -20.79 22.26 -43.83
N TYR A 81 -21.41 21.25 -43.23
CA TYR A 81 -22.85 21.13 -43.07
C TYR A 81 -23.30 21.64 -41.71
N PHE A 82 -24.32 22.51 -41.68
CA PHE A 82 -24.92 23.01 -40.44
C PHE A 82 -26.32 22.42 -40.24
N CYS A 83 -26.56 21.78 -39.09
CA CYS A 83 -27.89 21.34 -38.68
C CYS A 83 -28.45 22.28 -37.60
N PRO A 84 -29.44 23.14 -37.89
CA PRO A 84 -29.99 24.06 -36.90
C PRO A 84 -30.62 23.33 -35.70
N PHE A 85 -30.39 23.83 -34.48
CA PHE A 85 -31.03 23.32 -33.27
C PHE A 85 -31.24 24.46 -32.27
N ASN A 86 -32.45 24.58 -31.74
CA ASN A 86 -32.83 25.66 -30.82
C ASN A 86 -33.12 25.15 -29.38
N GLY A 87 -32.68 23.93 -29.07
CA GLY A 87 -33.04 23.24 -27.84
C GLY A 87 -34.43 22.59 -27.90
N VAL A 88 -34.74 21.79 -26.89
CA VAL A 88 -36.05 21.16 -26.69
C VAL A 88 -36.61 21.52 -25.32
N PRO A 89 -37.94 21.72 -25.19
CA PRO A 89 -38.57 21.84 -23.89
C PRO A 89 -38.31 20.62 -23.01
N ALA A 90 -38.17 20.83 -21.69
CA ALA A 90 -38.01 19.74 -20.73
C ALA A 90 -39.24 18.81 -20.75
N PRO A 91 -39.07 17.51 -21.02
CA PRO A 91 -40.17 16.56 -21.07
C PRO A 91 -40.67 16.22 -19.65
N ALA A 92 -41.91 15.72 -19.55
CA ALA A 92 -42.47 15.24 -18.29
C ALA A 92 -41.83 13.92 -17.83
N ASP A 93 -41.46 13.06 -18.78
CA ASP A 93 -40.71 11.84 -18.59
C ASP A 93 -39.48 11.90 -19.49
N LEU A 94 -38.31 12.10 -18.89
CA LEU A 94 -37.05 12.27 -19.61
C LEU A 94 -36.61 10.99 -20.30
N GLN A 95 -36.73 9.86 -19.61
CA GLN A 95 -36.29 8.58 -20.13
C GLN A 95 -37.15 8.17 -21.32
N ALA A 96 -38.48 8.23 -21.19
CA ALA A 96 -39.39 7.91 -22.28
C ALA A 96 -39.18 8.82 -23.50
N ALA A 97 -38.92 10.11 -23.29
CA ALA A 97 -38.62 11.05 -24.37
C ALA A 97 -37.32 10.71 -25.10
N ARG A 98 -36.25 10.38 -24.36
CA ARG A 98 -34.98 9.94 -24.94
C ARG A 98 -35.17 8.66 -25.76
N GLU A 99 -35.87 7.67 -25.21
CA GLU A 99 -36.11 6.39 -25.88
C GLU A 99 -36.92 6.53 -27.19
N GLU A 100 -37.96 7.36 -27.17
CA GLU A 100 -38.79 7.65 -28.36
C GLU A 100 -37.97 8.41 -29.42
N ALA A 101 -37.23 9.45 -29.04
CA ALA A 101 -36.39 10.21 -29.97
C ALA A 101 -35.30 9.35 -30.62
N VAL A 102 -34.59 8.54 -29.83
CA VAL A 102 -33.59 7.57 -30.30
C VAL A 102 -34.20 6.62 -31.32
N SER A 103 -35.37 6.07 -31.01
CA SER A 103 -36.04 5.07 -31.85
C SER A 103 -36.48 5.64 -33.19
N PHE A 104 -37.11 6.82 -33.20
CA PHE A 104 -37.48 7.47 -34.46
C PHE A 104 -36.26 7.88 -35.29
N ALA A 105 -35.17 8.32 -34.66
CA ALA A 105 -33.93 8.68 -35.36
C ALA A 105 -33.32 7.45 -36.06
N ALA A 106 -33.11 6.35 -35.32
CA ALA A 106 -32.57 5.11 -35.85
C ALA A 106 -33.48 4.50 -36.93
N TYR A 107 -34.79 4.38 -36.67
CA TYR A 107 -35.77 3.84 -37.61
C TYR A 107 -35.72 4.54 -38.98
N ARG A 108 -35.72 5.88 -38.99
CA ARG A 108 -35.71 6.66 -40.23
C ARG A 108 -34.38 6.52 -40.96
N LEU A 109 -33.27 6.55 -40.22
CA LEU A 109 -31.95 6.45 -40.81
C LEU A 109 -31.69 5.06 -41.42
N LEU A 110 -31.95 3.97 -40.68
CA LEU A 110 -31.75 2.61 -41.16
C LEU A 110 -32.60 2.31 -42.40
N ARG A 111 -33.89 2.68 -42.35
CA ARG A 111 -34.78 2.56 -43.52
C ARG A 111 -34.26 3.30 -44.74
N TYR A 112 -33.64 4.46 -44.55
CA TYR A 112 -33.04 5.19 -45.65
C TYR A 112 -31.78 4.47 -46.13
N ARG A 113 -30.80 4.21 -45.25
CA ARG A 113 -29.47 3.67 -45.60
C ARG A 113 -29.55 2.32 -46.31
N PHE A 114 -30.40 1.43 -45.82
CA PHE A 114 -30.50 0.06 -46.31
C PHE A 114 -31.62 -0.14 -47.35
N ARG A 115 -32.29 0.91 -47.83
CA ARG A 115 -33.38 0.80 -48.84
C ARG A 115 -32.98 0.08 -50.14
N ASN A 116 -31.69 0.12 -50.47
CA ASN A 116 -31.12 -0.50 -51.66
C ASN A 116 -30.34 -1.79 -51.34
N SER A 117 -30.34 -2.22 -50.08
CA SER A 117 -29.73 -3.51 -49.68
C SER A 117 -30.53 -4.67 -50.30
N PRO A 118 -29.86 -5.75 -50.73
CA PRO A 118 -30.53 -6.96 -51.21
C PRO A 118 -31.51 -7.55 -50.17
N GLY A 119 -31.21 -7.42 -48.88
CA GLY A 119 -32.04 -7.92 -47.79
C GLY A 119 -33.14 -6.98 -47.29
N PHE A 120 -33.34 -5.81 -47.90
CA PHE A 120 -34.26 -4.79 -47.36
C PHE A 120 -35.69 -5.28 -47.12
N ALA A 121 -36.19 -6.20 -47.95
CA ALA A 121 -37.53 -6.77 -47.79
C ALA A 121 -37.69 -7.59 -46.49
N ARG A 122 -36.59 -8.15 -45.96
CA ARG A 122 -36.52 -8.84 -44.67
C ARG A 122 -36.33 -7.86 -43.51
N LEU A 123 -35.53 -6.81 -43.72
CA LEU A 123 -35.19 -5.83 -42.69
C LEU A 123 -36.35 -4.90 -42.32
N LEU A 124 -37.12 -4.44 -43.32
CA LEU A 124 -38.20 -3.48 -43.07
C LEU A 124 -39.28 -4.00 -42.08
N PRO A 125 -39.73 -5.27 -42.15
CA PRO A 125 -40.56 -5.86 -41.10
C PRO A 125 -39.95 -5.77 -39.70
N ASN A 126 -38.68 -6.17 -39.52
CA ASN A 126 -38.01 -6.12 -38.20
C ASN A 126 -38.04 -4.71 -37.60
N TYR A 127 -37.69 -3.68 -38.39
CA TYR A 127 -37.75 -2.30 -37.91
C TYR A 127 -39.16 -1.86 -37.50
N ASN A 128 -40.20 -2.32 -38.20
CA ASN A 128 -41.57 -1.98 -37.88
C ASN A 128 -42.06 -2.75 -36.65
N ASP A 129 -41.63 -4.00 -36.48
CA ASP A 129 -41.95 -4.84 -35.33
C ASP A 129 -41.31 -4.26 -34.07
N LEU A 130 -40.04 -3.86 -34.12
CA LEU A 130 -39.38 -3.16 -33.00
C LEU A 130 -40.11 -1.85 -32.63
N MET A 131 -40.50 -1.03 -33.60
CA MET A 131 -41.30 0.17 -33.33
C MET A 131 -42.67 -0.16 -32.71
N ALA A 132 -43.31 -1.25 -33.13
CA ALA A 132 -44.59 -1.68 -32.59
C ALA A 132 -44.47 -2.23 -31.17
N ASP A 133 -43.42 -3.00 -30.88
CA ASP A 133 -43.10 -3.54 -29.56
C ASP A 133 -42.82 -2.43 -28.55
N LEU A 134 -42.15 -1.35 -29.00
CA LEU A 134 -41.92 -0.13 -28.22
C LEU A 134 -43.15 0.80 -28.15
N GLY A 135 -44.23 0.50 -28.89
CA GLY A 135 -45.49 1.25 -28.84
C GLY A 135 -45.53 2.54 -29.68
N TYR A 136 -44.64 2.69 -30.67
CA TYR A 136 -44.48 3.91 -31.47
C TYR A 136 -45.19 3.85 -32.84
N ASP A 137 -45.84 4.96 -33.24
CA ASP A 137 -46.51 5.06 -34.55
C ASP A 137 -45.55 5.38 -35.69
N ILE A 138 -45.20 4.37 -36.49
CA ILE A 138 -44.34 4.51 -37.67
C ILE A 138 -44.85 5.50 -38.73
N ASN A 139 -46.15 5.82 -38.72
CA ASN A 139 -46.76 6.79 -39.65
C ASN A 139 -46.54 8.24 -39.22
N PHE A 140 -46.07 8.49 -37.99
CA PHE A 140 -45.73 9.82 -37.55
C PHE A 140 -44.41 10.29 -38.20
N THR A 141 -44.53 11.22 -39.15
CA THR A 141 -43.38 11.79 -39.90
C THR A 141 -43.15 13.27 -39.59
N GLY A 142 -43.78 13.82 -38.55
CA GLY A 142 -43.56 15.21 -38.15
C GLY A 142 -42.09 15.44 -37.76
N THR A 143 -41.57 16.63 -38.05
CA THR A 143 -40.19 17.03 -37.70
C THR A 143 -40.14 18.29 -36.85
N ASP A 144 -41.31 18.84 -36.50
CA ASP A 144 -41.43 20.03 -35.67
C ASP A 144 -41.36 19.64 -34.20
N TYR A 145 -40.13 19.64 -33.67
CA TYR A 145 -39.84 19.34 -32.27
C TYR A 145 -40.03 20.55 -31.33
N SER A 146 -40.37 21.74 -31.85
CA SER A 146 -40.45 22.98 -31.06
C SER A 146 -41.49 22.92 -29.92
N THR A 147 -42.45 21.99 -30.03
CA THR A 147 -43.48 21.72 -29.03
C THR A 147 -43.09 20.67 -28.00
N GLY A 148 -41.87 20.12 -28.07
CA GLY A 148 -41.36 19.08 -27.18
C GLY A 148 -41.75 17.66 -27.56
N ASN A 149 -42.18 17.40 -28.81
CA ASN A 149 -42.50 16.05 -29.28
C ASN A 149 -41.21 15.24 -29.59
N PRO A 150 -40.93 14.13 -28.88
CA PRO A 150 -39.68 13.38 -29.06
C PRO A 150 -39.59 12.64 -30.39
N ALA A 151 -40.69 12.04 -30.86
CA ALA A 151 -40.74 11.43 -32.20
C ALA A 151 -40.38 12.43 -33.31
N ALA A 152 -40.80 13.69 -33.16
CA ALA A 152 -40.50 14.75 -34.11
C ALA A 152 -39.03 15.15 -34.08
N LEU A 153 -38.42 15.16 -32.89
CA LEU A 153 -36.98 15.35 -32.72
C LEU A 153 -36.21 14.22 -33.41
N GLY A 154 -36.58 12.96 -33.17
CA GLY A 154 -35.93 11.80 -33.80
C GLY A 154 -36.00 11.84 -35.33
N ASN A 155 -37.19 12.11 -35.88
CA ASN A 155 -37.36 12.31 -37.33
C ASN A 155 -36.49 13.47 -37.88
N TYR A 156 -36.37 14.57 -37.12
CA TYR A 156 -35.54 15.73 -37.51
C TYR A 156 -34.05 15.38 -37.52
N ILE A 157 -33.56 14.70 -36.49
CA ILE A 157 -32.17 14.23 -36.39
C ILE A 157 -31.83 13.33 -37.58
N ALA A 158 -32.67 12.35 -37.89
CA ALA A 158 -32.47 11.48 -39.04
C ALA A 158 -32.38 12.27 -40.35
N ASN A 159 -33.22 13.29 -40.55
CA ASN A 159 -33.16 14.15 -41.73
C ASN A 159 -31.85 14.95 -41.81
N CYS A 160 -31.33 15.45 -40.69
CA CYS A 160 -30.04 16.13 -40.66
C CYS A 160 -28.89 15.18 -41.03
N ILE A 161 -28.86 13.97 -40.47
CA ILE A 161 -27.81 12.98 -40.75
C ILE A 161 -27.87 12.49 -42.20
N ILE A 162 -29.07 12.27 -42.74
CA ILE A 162 -29.25 11.93 -44.16
C ILE A 162 -28.71 13.06 -45.03
N SER A 163 -29.07 14.31 -44.73
CA SER A 163 -28.64 15.48 -45.50
C SER A 163 -27.13 15.70 -45.44
N PHE A 164 -26.53 15.58 -44.25
CA PHE A 164 -25.09 15.60 -44.05
C PHE A 164 -24.40 14.52 -44.90
N GLY A 165 -24.91 13.30 -44.84
CA GLY A 165 -24.33 12.16 -45.55
C GLY A 165 -24.36 12.26 -47.07
N LEU A 166 -25.23 13.08 -47.65
CA LEU A 166 -25.28 13.32 -49.08
C LEU A 166 -24.15 14.22 -49.60
N GLN A 167 -23.40 14.88 -48.69
CA GLN A 167 -22.35 15.85 -49.02
C GLN A 167 -21.05 15.67 -48.23
N ASP A 168 -20.92 14.58 -47.48
CA ASP A 168 -19.76 14.28 -46.62
C ASP A 168 -18.55 13.69 -47.38
N GLY A 169 -18.54 13.73 -48.71
CA GLY A 169 -17.47 13.15 -49.53
C GLY A 169 -17.68 11.69 -49.94
N SER A 170 -18.61 10.94 -49.34
CA SER A 170 -18.79 9.48 -49.59
C SER A 170 -19.33 9.09 -50.97
N ASN A 171 -19.84 10.05 -51.75
CA ASN A 171 -20.48 9.82 -53.04
C ASN A 171 -21.73 8.92 -52.99
N GLU A 172 -22.47 8.95 -51.88
CA GLU A 172 -23.66 8.12 -51.68
C GLU A 172 -24.70 8.22 -52.81
N GLN A 173 -24.91 9.41 -53.38
CA GLN A 173 -25.87 9.62 -54.47
C GLN A 173 -25.56 8.79 -55.72
N ALA A 174 -24.27 8.52 -55.95
CA ALA A 174 -23.78 7.68 -57.05
C ALA A 174 -23.45 6.26 -56.56
N ASN A 175 -24.10 5.81 -55.47
CA ASN A 175 -23.90 4.50 -54.85
C ASN A 175 -22.44 4.23 -54.48
N TYR A 176 -21.76 5.24 -53.92
CA TYR A 176 -20.37 5.14 -53.43
C TYR A 176 -19.35 4.76 -54.52
N GLY A 177 -19.70 4.94 -55.80
CA GLY A 177 -18.83 4.59 -56.92
C GLY A 177 -17.59 5.47 -57.02
N ASN A 178 -16.54 4.92 -57.59
CA ASN A 178 -15.25 5.60 -57.79
C ASN A 178 -15.42 6.84 -58.66
N ARG A 179 -14.72 7.91 -58.31
CA ARG A 179 -14.80 9.19 -59.05
C ARG A 179 -13.78 9.26 -60.17
N PHE A 180 -12.55 8.84 -59.90
CA PHE A 180 -11.44 9.01 -60.83
C PHE A 180 -10.40 7.89 -60.79
N TYR A 181 -10.40 7.03 -59.76
CA TYR A 181 -9.47 5.91 -59.71
C TYR A 181 -9.64 4.96 -60.90
N SER A 182 -8.53 4.47 -61.41
CA SER A 182 -8.47 3.39 -62.40
C SER A 182 -7.23 2.54 -62.17
N PRO A 183 -7.34 1.19 -62.21
CA PRO A 183 -6.21 0.31 -61.98
C PRO A 183 -5.19 0.43 -63.12
N VAL A 184 -3.91 0.35 -62.79
CA VAL A 184 -2.82 0.32 -63.79
C VAL A 184 -2.66 -1.08 -64.39
N ASN A 185 -2.87 -2.11 -63.57
CA ASN A 185 -2.72 -3.49 -64.02
C ASN A 185 -4.00 -4.01 -64.67
N PRO A 186 -3.89 -4.75 -65.79
CA PRO A 186 -4.99 -5.54 -66.34
C PRO A 186 -5.49 -6.58 -65.32
N PRO A 187 -6.79 -6.93 -65.34
CA PRO A 187 -7.32 -7.94 -64.42
C PRO A 187 -6.64 -9.30 -64.56
N LEU A 188 -6.31 -9.94 -63.43
CA LEU A 188 -5.83 -11.33 -63.40
C LEU A 188 -7.04 -12.28 -63.52
N VAL A 189 -7.07 -13.09 -64.58
CA VAL A 189 -8.04 -14.19 -64.71
C VAL A 189 -7.54 -15.37 -63.88
N THR A 190 -8.19 -15.63 -62.74
CA THR A 190 -7.64 -16.52 -61.72
C THR A 190 -7.58 -17.99 -62.12
N ASP A 191 -8.44 -18.41 -63.04
CA ASP A 191 -8.50 -19.79 -63.57
C ASP A 191 -7.38 -20.10 -64.57
N LEU A 192 -6.66 -19.07 -65.04
CA LEU A 192 -5.51 -19.25 -65.90
C LEU A 192 -4.22 -19.31 -65.05
N PRO A 193 -3.28 -20.23 -65.37
CA PRO A 193 -1.99 -20.27 -64.70
C PRO A 193 -1.18 -18.98 -64.90
N GLY A 194 -0.56 -18.52 -63.82
CA GLY A 194 0.46 -17.46 -63.84
C GLY A 194 -0.13 -16.05 -63.73
N ASN A 195 0.72 -15.06 -63.98
CA ASN A 195 0.32 -13.64 -64.08
C ASN A 195 1.19 -12.90 -65.12
N PRO A 196 1.16 -13.33 -66.39
CA PRO A 196 2.05 -12.81 -67.43
C PRO A 196 1.80 -11.34 -67.79
N ASP A 197 0.59 -10.83 -67.50
CA ASP A 197 0.13 -9.49 -67.86
C ASP A 197 0.32 -8.44 -66.74
N LEU A 198 0.99 -8.80 -65.64
CA LEU A 198 1.31 -7.86 -64.56
C LEU A 198 2.28 -6.78 -65.06
N VAL A 199 1.81 -5.52 -65.11
CA VAL A 199 2.56 -4.39 -65.65
C VAL A 199 3.43 -3.73 -64.56
N ASP A 200 2.84 -3.46 -63.40
CA ASP A 200 3.50 -2.83 -62.26
C ASP A 200 3.32 -3.70 -61.00
N PRO A 201 4.38 -4.33 -60.48
CA PRO A 201 4.29 -5.21 -59.33
C PRO A 201 4.00 -4.46 -58.01
N ASN A 202 4.07 -3.13 -58.00
CA ASN A 202 3.82 -2.34 -56.81
C ASN A 202 2.40 -1.76 -56.78
N ARG A 203 1.56 -2.07 -57.78
CA ARG A 203 0.23 -1.50 -57.96
C ARG A 203 -0.85 -2.56 -57.97
N TRP A 204 -2.03 -2.29 -57.43
CA TRP A 204 -3.10 -3.27 -57.27
C TRP A 204 -3.56 -3.81 -58.63
N GLN A 205 -3.97 -5.07 -58.63
CA GLN A 205 -4.47 -5.76 -59.80
C GLN A 205 -5.88 -6.30 -59.50
N PRO A 206 -6.90 -5.91 -60.28
CA PRO A 206 -8.23 -6.50 -60.17
C PRO A 206 -8.20 -8.00 -60.46
N LEU A 207 -9.11 -8.76 -59.87
CA LEU A 207 -9.28 -10.18 -60.19
C LEU A 207 -10.54 -10.39 -61.03
N THR A 208 -10.45 -11.28 -62.02
CA THR A 208 -11.59 -11.81 -62.78
C THR A 208 -11.82 -13.25 -62.34
N LEU A 209 -12.99 -13.50 -61.75
CA LEU A 209 -13.41 -14.83 -61.27
C LEU A 209 -14.43 -15.45 -62.25
N ASP A 210 -14.85 -16.69 -62.02
CA ASP A 210 -16.01 -17.27 -62.74
C ASP A 210 -17.32 -16.60 -62.31
N VAL A 211 -17.50 -16.48 -60.99
CA VAL A 211 -18.58 -15.73 -60.35
C VAL A 211 -18.00 -15.02 -59.15
N PHE A 212 -18.35 -13.75 -58.97
CA PHE A 212 -18.00 -13.02 -57.77
C PHE A 212 -19.19 -13.03 -56.80
N ILE A 213 -18.98 -13.61 -55.62
CA ILE A 213 -19.91 -13.55 -54.49
C ILE A 213 -19.20 -12.73 -53.43
N ASP A 214 -19.80 -11.65 -52.97
CA ASP A 214 -19.18 -10.83 -51.94
C ASP A 214 -19.11 -11.57 -50.59
N GLN A 215 -18.43 -10.96 -49.61
CA GLN A 215 -18.21 -11.57 -48.31
C GLN A 215 -19.54 -11.96 -47.65
N SER A 216 -20.59 -11.16 -47.81
CA SER A 216 -21.96 -11.34 -47.30
C SER A 216 -22.83 -12.31 -48.13
N GLY A 217 -22.24 -13.04 -49.09
CA GLY A 217 -22.96 -14.07 -49.86
C GLY A 217 -23.77 -13.55 -51.06
N ASN A 218 -23.65 -12.29 -51.45
CA ASN A 218 -24.39 -11.71 -52.57
C ASN A 218 -23.64 -11.88 -53.90
N VAL A 219 -24.33 -12.38 -54.93
CA VAL A 219 -23.77 -12.46 -56.28
C VAL A 219 -23.67 -11.06 -56.88
N ILE A 220 -22.45 -10.67 -57.28
CA ILE A 220 -22.21 -9.41 -57.99
C ILE A 220 -22.35 -9.69 -59.51
N PRO A 221 -23.07 -8.83 -60.27
CA PRO A 221 -23.39 -9.09 -61.67
C PRO A 221 -22.17 -9.06 -62.62
N PHE A 222 -21.01 -8.67 -62.13
CA PHE A 222 -19.76 -8.63 -62.89
C PHE A 222 -18.74 -9.53 -62.22
N ASN A 223 -17.97 -10.24 -63.03
CA ASN A 223 -16.93 -11.14 -62.57
C ASN A 223 -15.58 -10.46 -62.29
N THR A 224 -15.45 -9.17 -62.64
CA THR A 224 -14.31 -8.31 -62.31
C THR A 224 -14.81 -7.11 -61.51
N PRO A 225 -14.88 -7.18 -60.17
CA PRO A 225 -15.32 -6.05 -59.35
C PRO A 225 -14.34 -4.87 -59.47
N THR A 226 -14.89 -3.65 -59.42
CA THR A 226 -14.09 -2.42 -59.34
C THR A 226 -13.48 -2.24 -57.95
N PHE A 227 -12.42 -1.43 -57.83
CA PHE A 227 -11.87 -1.06 -56.52
C PHE A 227 -12.97 -0.46 -55.65
N LEU A 228 -13.17 -0.98 -54.43
CA LEU A 228 -14.15 -0.45 -53.48
C LEU A 228 -13.60 0.78 -52.74
N SER A 229 -14.17 1.96 -53.02
CA SER A 229 -13.94 3.22 -52.30
C SER A 229 -12.48 3.73 -52.28
N PRO A 230 -11.71 3.75 -53.38
CA PRO A 230 -10.31 4.19 -53.36
C PRO A 230 -10.14 5.66 -52.95
N GLU A 231 -11.18 6.49 -53.10
CA GLU A 231 -11.13 7.90 -52.70
C GLU A 231 -11.71 8.16 -51.28
N TRP A 232 -11.88 7.13 -50.44
CA TRP A 232 -12.59 7.27 -49.15
C TRP A 232 -11.89 8.20 -48.14
N GLY A 233 -10.60 8.50 -48.32
CA GLY A 233 -9.90 9.51 -47.54
C GLY A 233 -10.50 10.92 -47.64
N GLU A 234 -11.32 11.18 -48.68
CA GLU A 234 -12.06 12.45 -48.82
C GLU A 234 -13.32 12.53 -47.95
N VAL A 235 -13.74 11.43 -47.31
CA VAL A 235 -14.92 11.42 -46.45
C VAL A 235 -14.63 12.19 -45.16
N VAL A 236 -15.58 13.04 -44.75
CA VAL A 236 -15.46 13.85 -43.53
C VAL A 236 -15.21 12.92 -42.32
N PRO A 237 -14.07 13.06 -41.61
CA PRO A 237 -13.75 12.21 -40.46
C PRO A 237 -14.51 12.65 -39.20
N PHE A 238 -14.50 11.80 -38.18
CA PHE A 238 -14.98 12.10 -36.84
C PHE A 238 -13.94 12.93 -36.07
N ALA A 239 -12.76 12.36 -35.83
CA ALA A 239 -11.72 12.92 -34.96
C ALA A 239 -10.37 13.19 -35.66
N LEU A 240 -10.15 12.68 -36.89
CA LEU A 240 -8.92 12.96 -37.63
C LEU A 240 -8.75 14.46 -37.93
N LYS A 241 -7.55 14.99 -37.70
CA LYS A 241 -7.26 16.42 -37.79
C LYS A 241 -6.55 16.75 -39.09
N GLU A 242 -6.53 18.03 -39.44
CA GLU A 242 -5.82 18.52 -40.64
C GLU A 242 -4.30 18.27 -40.55
N GLU A 243 -3.74 18.28 -39.33
CA GLU A 243 -2.33 18.00 -39.06
C GLU A 243 -1.93 16.53 -39.30
N ASP A 244 -2.87 15.60 -39.20
CA ASP A 244 -2.65 14.17 -39.49
C ASP A 244 -2.71 13.88 -41.00
N LYS A 245 -3.16 14.84 -41.81
CA LYS A 245 -3.48 14.67 -43.22
C LYS A 245 -2.32 15.07 -44.14
N THR A 246 -1.91 14.12 -44.97
CA THR A 246 -1.07 14.37 -46.14
C THR A 246 -1.94 14.31 -47.40
N VAL A 247 -1.84 15.35 -48.25
CA VAL A 247 -2.53 15.39 -49.54
C VAL A 247 -1.56 15.06 -50.66
N TYR A 248 -1.83 13.96 -51.34
CA TYR A 248 -1.09 13.55 -52.52
C TYR A 248 -1.87 13.85 -53.79
N ASN A 249 -1.18 13.99 -54.92
CA ASN A 249 -1.82 14.21 -56.22
C ASN A 249 -1.38 13.17 -57.25
N ARG A 250 -2.34 12.55 -57.94
CA ARG A 250 -2.10 11.65 -59.07
C ARG A 250 -3.03 12.03 -60.22
N ASN A 251 -2.44 12.38 -61.36
CA ASN A 251 -3.15 12.77 -62.58
C ASN A 251 -4.13 13.93 -62.37
N GLY A 252 -3.80 14.89 -61.49
CA GLY A 252 -4.63 16.06 -61.22
C GLY A 252 -5.77 15.82 -60.24
N ASN A 253 -5.88 14.64 -59.63
CA ASN A 253 -6.82 14.33 -58.56
C ASN A 253 -6.07 14.16 -57.24
N ASP A 254 -6.66 14.64 -56.16
CA ASP A 254 -6.08 14.56 -54.83
C ASP A 254 -6.46 13.25 -54.13
N TYR A 255 -5.56 12.74 -53.29
CA TYR A 255 -5.79 11.61 -52.39
C TYR A 255 -5.40 12.07 -51.00
N TYR A 256 -6.35 11.95 -50.07
CA TYR A 256 -6.15 12.36 -48.68
C TYR A 256 -5.74 11.14 -47.86
N VAL A 257 -4.58 11.23 -47.22
CA VAL A 257 -4.00 10.15 -46.42
C VAL A 257 -3.79 10.66 -45.01
N PHE A 258 -4.51 10.09 -44.06
CA PHE A 258 -4.36 10.40 -42.64
C PHE A 258 -3.47 9.36 -41.97
N HIS A 259 -2.69 9.78 -40.97
CA HIS A 259 -1.76 8.92 -40.24
C HIS A 259 -0.86 8.13 -41.21
N ASP A 260 -0.28 8.83 -42.18
CA ASP A 260 0.42 8.21 -43.32
C ASP A 260 1.59 7.31 -42.87
N PRO A 261 1.52 5.99 -43.10
CA PRO A 261 2.57 5.05 -42.69
C PRO A 261 3.81 5.11 -43.59
N GLY A 262 3.78 5.90 -44.66
CA GLY A 262 4.85 5.96 -45.64
C GLY A 262 4.81 4.82 -46.66
N MET A 263 5.74 4.87 -47.62
CA MET A 263 5.81 3.95 -48.75
C MET A 263 6.07 2.50 -48.29
N PRO A 264 5.24 1.52 -48.69
CA PRO A 264 5.52 0.12 -48.43
C PRO A 264 6.74 -0.37 -49.23
N PRO A 265 7.35 -1.51 -48.86
CA PRO A 265 8.47 -2.09 -49.61
C PRO A 265 8.12 -2.24 -51.09
N GLN A 266 9.09 -2.02 -51.98
CA GLN A 266 8.87 -1.96 -53.42
C GLN A 266 9.70 -3.03 -54.14
N MET A 267 9.06 -3.68 -55.10
CA MET A 267 9.69 -4.57 -56.07
C MET A 267 10.37 -3.74 -57.17
N ASP A 268 11.70 -3.83 -57.25
CA ASP A 268 12.52 -3.43 -58.41
C ASP A 268 13.07 -4.70 -59.07
N PRO A 269 12.40 -5.22 -60.10
CA PRO A 269 12.77 -6.49 -60.71
C PRO A 269 14.08 -6.42 -61.53
N VAL A 270 14.65 -5.22 -61.71
CA VAL A 270 15.88 -5.01 -62.48
C VAL A 270 17.09 -4.92 -61.56
N ASN A 271 17.02 -4.08 -60.54
CA ASN A 271 18.16 -3.80 -59.66
C ASN A 271 18.13 -4.58 -58.35
N GLY A 272 16.95 -5.05 -57.91
CA GLY A 272 16.76 -5.64 -56.59
C GLY A 272 17.09 -4.66 -55.46
N GLY A 273 17.53 -5.20 -54.32
CA GLY A 273 17.96 -4.44 -53.14
C GLY A 273 17.07 -4.66 -51.92
N PRO A 274 17.36 -4.00 -50.78
CA PRO A 274 16.73 -4.31 -49.50
C PRO A 274 15.20 -4.22 -49.50
N SER A 275 14.65 -3.20 -50.18
CA SER A 275 13.21 -3.02 -50.33
C SER A 275 12.55 -4.17 -51.12
N THR A 276 13.22 -4.65 -52.17
CA THR A 276 12.77 -5.80 -52.96
C THR A 276 12.92 -7.12 -52.19
N ASP A 277 14.00 -7.28 -51.44
CA ASP A 277 14.20 -8.45 -50.58
C ASP A 277 13.08 -8.57 -49.53
N LEU A 278 12.69 -7.45 -48.93
CA LEU A 278 11.60 -7.39 -47.96
C LEU A 278 10.22 -7.61 -48.61
N TYR A 279 9.98 -7.06 -49.80
CA TYR A 279 8.79 -7.37 -50.60
C TYR A 279 8.67 -8.88 -50.83
N ILE A 280 9.74 -9.52 -51.31
CA ILE A 280 9.77 -10.96 -51.61
C ILE A 280 9.53 -11.76 -50.33
N TRP A 281 10.22 -11.41 -49.24
CA TRP A 281 10.06 -12.05 -47.93
C TRP A 281 8.61 -11.98 -47.43
N ALA A 282 8.01 -10.78 -47.44
CA ALA A 282 6.69 -10.56 -46.86
C ALA A 282 5.59 -11.31 -47.61
N PHE A 283 5.59 -11.25 -48.94
CA PHE A 283 4.61 -11.96 -49.75
C PHE A 283 4.82 -13.48 -49.74
N SER A 284 6.07 -13.96 -49.70
CA SER A 284 6.36 -15.40 -49.65
C SER A 284 5.85 -16.04 -48.36
N MET A 285 5.95 -15.33 -47.22
CA MET A 285 5.48 -15.82 -45.91
C MET A 285 4.02 -16.29 -45.95
N VAL A 286 3.17 -15.58 -46.71
CA VAL A 286 1.74 -15.90 -46.85
C VAL A 286 1.53 -17.33 -47.36
N SER A 287 2.28 -17.75 -48.39
CA SER A 287 2.21 -19.12 -48.90
C SER A 287 2.77 -20.17 -47.94
N ILE A 288 3.76 -19.79 -47.12
CA ILE A 288 4.40 -20.65 -46.12
C ILE A 288 3.45 -20.90 -44.96
N TRP A 289 2.78 -19.86 -44.45
CA TRP A 289 1.82 -20.02 -43.36
C TRP A 289 0.61 -20.86 -43.76
N GLN A 290 0.24 -20.85 -45.04
CA GLN A 290 -0.78 -21.74 -45.57
C GLN A 290 -0.38 -23.22 -45.58
N SER A 291 0.91 -23.54 -45.47
CA SER A 291 1.35 -24.93 -45.25
C SER A 291 0.88 -25.50 -43.90
N HIS A 292 0.39 -24.64 -43.00
CA HIS A 292 -0.13 -25.03 -41.69
C HIS A 292 -1.60 -25.46 -41.74
N LEU A 293 -2.31 -25.28 -42.86
CA LEU A 293 -3.75 -25.49 -42.98
C LEU A 293 -4.15 -26.96 -43.21
N ASP A 294 -3.26 -27.91 -42.93
CA ASP A 294 -3.55 -29.33 -43.09
C ASP A 294 -4.31 -29.87 -41.87
N ALA A 295 -5.53 -30.37 -42.06
CA ALA A 295 -6.31 -31.01 -41.00
C ALA A 295 -5.62 -32.24 -40.40
N THR A 296 -4.71 -32.86 -41.16
CA THR A 296 -3.93 -34.02 -40.76
C THR A 296 -2.61 -33.66 -40.07
N ASP A 297 -2.26 -32.36 -39.99
CA ASP A 297 -1.11 -31.89 -39.20
C ASP A 297 -1.32 -32.26 -37.72
N THR A 298 -0.42 -33.10 -37.20
CA THR A 298 -0.45 -33.53 -35.80
C THR A 298 0.20 -32.54 -34.84
N THR A 299 0.79 -31.45 -35.35
CA THR A 299 1.36 -30.37 -34.54
C THR A 299 0.26 -29.70 -33.73
N THR A 300 0.47 -29.54 -32.43
CA THR A 300 -0.48 -28.88 -31.53
C THR A 300 0.12 -27.62 -30.91
N TRP A 301 -0.72 -26.60 -30.71
CA TRP A 301 -0.39 -25.36 -30.01
C TRP A 301 -1.27 -25.19 -28.79
N ASP A 302 -0.71 -24.59 -27.74
CA ASP A 302 -1.52 -24.00 -26.68
C ASP A 302 -2.09 -22.69 -27.21
N ILE A 303 -3.40 -22.65 -27.47
CA ILE A 303 -4.07 -21.46 -28.02
C ILE A 303 -4.82 -20.66 -26.95
N SER A 304 -4.71 -21.07 -25.68
CA SER A 304 -5.28 -20.34 -24.54
C SER A 304 -4.48 -19.06 -24.26
N PRO A 305 -4.97 -18.16 -23.39
CA PRO A 305 -4.20 -17.01 -22.96
C PRO A 305 -2.89 -17.38 -22.24
N ALA A 306 -2.71 -18.63 -21.78
CA ALA A 306 -1.44 -19.09 -21.22
C ALA A 306 -0.32 -19.20 -22.29
N GLY A 307 -0.69 -19.40 -23.57
CA GLY A 307 0.25 -19.60 -24.68
C GLY A 307 0.25 -18.48 -25.73
N ILE A 308 -0.88 -17.79 -25.92
CA ILE A 308 -1.06 -16.75 -26.96
C ILE A 308 -1.49 -15.43 -26.33
N GLY A 309 -0.97 -14.32 -26.85
CA GLY A 309 -1.20 -12.98 -26.34
C GLY A 309 -0.02 -12.42 -25.55
N ASN A 310 -0.23 -11.28 -24.89
CA ASN A 310 0.81 -10.56 -24.14
C ASN A 310 2.07 -10.29 -25.00
N ASN A 311 1.86 -9.81 -26.22
CA ASN A 311 2.93 -9.53 -27.15
C ASN A 311 3.91 -8.46 -26.61
N PRO A 312 5.20 -8.52 -26.99
CA PRO A 312 6.11 -7.40 -26.78
C PRO A 312 5.63 -6.16 -27.57
N PRO A 313 6.22 -4.97 -27.31
CA PRO A 313 5.93 -3.77 -28.10
C PRO A 313 6.01 -4.03 -29.60
N LEU A 314 5.05 -3.47 -30.33
CA LEU A 314 4.94 -3.65 -31.78
C LEU A 314 6.18 -3.09 -32.51
N PRO A 315 6.73 -3.82 -33.51
CA PRO A 315 7.81 -3.34 -34.37
C PRO A 315 7.53 -1.96 -34.97
N THR A 316 8.51 -1.06 -34.91
CA THR A 316 8.37 0.30 -35.47
C THR A 316 9.04 0.47 -36.83
N SER A 317 9.84 -0.51 -37.24
CA SER A 317 10.53 -0.54 -38.52
C SER A 317 10.43 -1.92 -39.17
N PHE A 318 10.55 -1.98 -40.50
CA PHE A 318 10.46 -3.25 -41.21
C PHE A 318 11.60 -4.23 -40.87
N ASP A 319 12.76 -3.73 -40.46
CA ASP A 319 13.93 -4.55 -40.09
C ASP A 319 13.71 -5.35 -38.79
N GLU A 320 12.65 -5.05 -38.04
CA GLU A 320 12.25 -5.76 -36.81
C GLU A 320 11.19 -6.84 -37.08
N TYR A 321 10.64 -6.93 -38.29
CA TYR A 321 9.48 -7.80 -38.57
C TYR A 321 9.86 -9.29 -38.52
N ASP A 322 11.08 -9.64 -38.89
CA ASP A 322 11.59 -11.02 -38.81
C ASP A 322 11.77 -11.51 -37.38
N GLN A 323 11.91 -10.58 -36.42
CA GLN A 323 11.96 -10.87 -35.00
C GLN A 323 10.54 -11.01 -34.41
N PHE A 324 9.55 -10.32 -34.97
CA PHE A 324 8.17 -10.37 -34.48
C PHE A 324 7.36 -11.53 -35.06
N TYR A 325 7.38 -11.72 -36.38
CA TYR A 325 6.63 -12.78 -37.05
C TYR A 325 7.46 -14.05 -37.16
N LYS A 326 6.92 -15.17 -36.67
CA LYS A 326 7.58 -16.47 -36.77
C LYS A 326 7.44 -17.01 -38.19
N TYR A 327 8.50 -16.84 -38.98
CA TYR A 327 8.44 -17.03 -40.43
C TYR A 327 7.98 -18.44 -40.87
N THR A 328 8.52 -19.50 -40.26
CA THR A 328 8.17 -20.89 -40.58
C THR A 328 7.24 -21.54 -39.59
N GLU A 329 7.26 -21.13 -38.33
CA GLU A 329 6.41 -21.73 -37.30
C GLU A 329 4.99 -21.19 -37.40
N GLY A 330 4.81 -19.92 -37.78
CA GLY A 330 3.54 -19.22 -37.77
C GLY A 330 3.27 -18.51 -36.43
N GLY A 331 2.45 -17.47 -36.48
CA GLY A 331 2.16 -16.62 -35.33
C GLY A 331 3.22 -15.53 -35.08
N ASP A 332 3.20 -14.97 -33.87
CA ASP A 332 4.03 -13.85 -33.44
C ASP A 332 4.85 -14.21 -32.18
N GLN A 333 5.45 -13.20 -31.53
CA GLN A 333 6.21 -13.34 -30.27
C GLN A 333 5.33 -13.34 -29.02
N SER A 334 4.09 -13.86 -29.11
CA SER A 334 3.23 -14.08 -27.95
C SER A 334 3.99 -14.76 -26.82
N ARG A 335 3.81 -14.21 -25.61
CA ARG A 335 4.42 -14.71 -24.36
C ARG A 335 3.42 -15.48 -23.50
N GLY A 336 2.14 -15.24 -23.71
CA GLY A 336 1.07 -15.69 -22.82
C GLY A 336 1.01 -14.89 -21.52
N TRP A 337 -0.09 -15.11 -20.81
CA TRP A 337 -0.39 -14.55 -19.49
C TRP A 337 -0.28 -15.66 -18.46
N ASP A 338 0.43 -15.40 -17.36
CA ASP A 338 0.60 -16.40 -16.29
C ASP A 338 -0.72 -16.63 -15.52
N GLU A 339 -1.44 -15.56 -15.20
CA GLU A 339 -2.64 -15.58 -14.37
C GLU A 339 -3.76 -14.68 -14.91
N ASN A 340 -5.01 -15.11 -14.70
CA ASN A 340 -6.18 -14.27 -14.94
C ASN A 340 -6.26 -13.21 -13.82
N PRO A 341 -6.26 -11.91 -14.16
CA PRO A 341 -6.19 -10.83 -13.17
C PRO A 341 -7.46 -10.69 -12.33
N VAL A 342 -8.59 -11.23 -12.80
CA VAL A 342 -9.88 -11.18 -12.10
C VAL A 342 -10.01 -12.35 -11.12
N THR A 343 -9.57 -13.56 -11.49
CA THR A 343 -9.71 -14.74 -10.65
C THR A 343 -8.47 -15.05 -9.80
N GLY A 344 -7.30 -14.48 -10.14
CA GLY A 344 -6.01 -14.81 -9.52
C GLY A 344 -5.59 -16.27 -9.72
N GLN A 345 -6.05 -16.91 -10.79
CA GLN A 345 -5.74 -18.32 -11.11
C GLN A 345 -4.99 -18.39 -12.44
N PRO A 346 -4.08 -19.36 -12.63
CA PRO A 346 -3.40 -19.54 -13.90
C PRO A 346 -4.38 -19.89 -15.02
N TYR A 347 -4.15 -19.34 -16.23
CA TYR A 347 -4.92 -19.76 -17.40
C TYR A 347 -4.67 -21.24 -17.69
N THR A 348 -5.74 -21.97 -18.03
CA THR A 348 -5.64 -23.40 -18.33
C THR A 348 -5.20 -23.58 -19.79
N PRO A 349 -4.07 -24.28 -20.05
CA PRO A 349 -3.61 -24.56 -21.40
C PRO A 349 -4.66 -25.29 -22.24
N GLN A 350 -4.80 -24.87 -23.50
CA GLN A 350 -5.73 -25.45 -24.47
C GLN A 350 -4.95 -25.93 -25.69
N MET A 351 -4.55 -27.20 -25.68
CA MET A 351 -3.78 -27.80 -26.77
C MET A 351 -4.68 -28.17 -27.94
N VAL A 352 -4.54 -27.47 -29.06
CA VAL A 352 -5.34 -27.64 -30.28
C VAL A 352 -4.43 -27.92 -31.47
N ARG A 353 -4.89 -28.72 -32.44
CA ARG A 353 -4.14 -28.91 -33.70
C ARG A 353 -3.95 -27.59 -34.43
N ARG A 354 -2.70 -27.33 -34.84
CA ARG A 354 -2.32 -26.12 -35.57
C ARG A 354 -3.16 -25.92 -36.83
N GLY A 355 -3.44 -26.99 -37.57
CA GLY A 355 -4.26 -26.91 -38.80
C GLY A 355 -5.73 -26.59 -38.55
N ASP A 356 -6.29 -27.01 -37.42
CA ASP A 356 -7.65 -26.59 -37.06
C ASP A 356 -7.66 -25.14 -36.58
N TYR A 357 -6.73 -24.75 -35.69
CA TYR A 357 -6.62 -23.36 -35.21
C TYR A 357 -6.41 -22.36 -36.36
N ALA A 358 -5.45 -22.61 -37.26
CA ALA A 358 -5.12 -21.68 -38.34
C ALA A 358 -6.30 -21.49 -39.33
N ARG A 359 -7.06 -22.56 -39.63
CA ARG A 359 -8.27 -22.49 -40.48
C ARG A 359 -9.41 -21.77 -39.77
N VAL A 360 -9.69 -22.13 -38.51
CA VAL A 360 -10.71 -21.46 -37.69
C VAL A 360 -10.41 -19.97 -37.58
N LEU A 361 -9.17 -19.61 -37.26
CA LEU A 361 -8.79 -18.21 -37.09
C LEU A 361 -8.91 -17.43 -38.41
N ALA A 362 -8.50 -18.01 -39.53
CA ALA A 362 -8.63 -17.39 -40.85
C ALA A 362 -10.10 -17.11 -41.22
N GLU A 363 -11.02 -18.02 -40.91
CA GLU A 363 -12.45 -17.86 -41.21
C GLU A 363 -13.19 -16.98 -40.20
N PHE A 364 -12.90 -17.10 -38.90
CA PHE A 364 -13.56 -16.32 -37.83
C PHE A 364 -13.45 -14.82 -38.08
N TRP A 365 -12.23 -14.33 -38.27
CA TRP A 365 -11.98 -12.91 -38.55
C TRP A 365 -12.23 -12.53 -40.02
N ALA A 366 -12.49 -13.50 -40.91
CA ALA A 366 -12.98 -13.23 -42.27
C ALA A 366 -14.49 -13.05 -42.30
N ASP A 367 -15.15 -13.11 -41.15
CA ASP A 367 -16.55 -12.76 -40.88
C ASP A 367 -17.63 -13.47 -41.73
N GLY A 368 -17.29 -14.29 -42.75
CA GLY A 368 -18.23 -15.18 -43.46
C GLY A 368 -19.41 -14.52 -44.21
N PRO A 369 -20.35 -15.31 -44.78
CA PRO A 369 -21.56 -14.80 -45.45
C PRO A 369 -22.60 -14.16 -44.52
N ASP A 370 -22.55 -14.45 -43.23
CA ASP A 370 -23.44 -13.87 -42.21
C ASP A 370 -22.77 -12.69 -41.46
N SER A 371 -21.76 -12.07 -42.10
CA SER A 371 -20.85 -11.03 -41.57
C SER A 371 -21.49 -9.68 -41.29
N GLU A 372 -21.17 -9.08 -40.13
CA GLU A 372 -21.36 -7.65 -39.85
C GLU A 372 -20.24 -6.76 -40.43
N THR A 373 -19.37 -7.33 -41.27
CA THR A 373 -18.04 -6.83 -41.70
C THR A 373 -17.10 -6.51 -40.53
N PRO A 374 -15.80 -6.28 -40.77
CA PRO A 374 -14.86 -6.03 -39.68
C PRO A 374 -15.28 -4.94 -38.69
N PRO A 375 -15.77 -3.74 -39.10
CA PRO A 375 -16.19 -2.74 -38.12
C PRO A 375 -17.42 -3.17 -37.31
N GLY A 376 -18.35 -3.95 -37.87
CA GLY A 376 -19.53 -4.43 -37.14
C GLY A 376 -19.20 -5.58 -36.18
N HIS A 377 -18.19 -6.41 -36.49
CA HIS A 377 -17.70 -7.45 -35.57
C HIS A 377 -17.31 -6.84 -34.21
N TRP A 378 -16.65 -5.68 -34.21
CA TRP A 378 -16.27 -4.99 -32.97
C TRP A 378 -17.45 -4.38 -32.21
N PHE A 379 -18.57 -4.11 -32.89
CA PHE A 379 -19.84 -3.80 -32.23
C PHE A 379 -20.48 -5.05 -31.61
N THR A 380 -20.36 -6.22 -32.25
CA THR A 380 -20.75 -7.48 -31.61
C THR A 380 -19.88 -7.75 -30.36
N LEU A 381 -18.59 -7.42 -30.38
CA LEU A 381 -17.71 -7.59 -29.23
C LEU A 381 -17.98 -6.61 -28.08
N ILE A 382 -18.22 -5.32 -28.36
CA ILE A 382 -18.64 -4.39 -27.29
C ILE A 382 -19.99 -4.83 -26.70
N ASN A 383 -20.87 -5.38 -27.55
CA ASN A 383 -22.14 -5.97 -27.13
C ASN A 383 -21.95 -7.20 -26.23
N TYR A 384 -21.00 -8.06 -26.56
CA TYR A 384 -20.60 -9.17 -25.70
C TYR A 384 -20.04 -8.68 -24.34
N VAL A 385 -19.26 -7.60 -24.34
CA VAL A 385 -18.63 -7.04 -23.13
C VAL A 385 -19.66 -6.44 -22.17
N HIS A 386 -20.51 -5.52 -22.63
CA HIS A 386 -21.46 -4.87 -21.72
C HIS A 386 -22.67 -5.74 -21.34
N ASP A 387 -22.96 -6.82 -22.08
CA ASP A 387 -23.96 -7.84 -21.70
C ASP A 387 -23.37 -8.86 -20.71
N HIS A 388 -22.06 -8.84 -20.45
CA HIS A 388 -21.41 -9.78 -19.55
C HIS A 388 -21.83 -9.53 -18.07
N PRO A 389 -22.24 -10.55 -17.30
CA PRO A 389 -22.76 -10.35 -15.93
C PRO A 389 -21.80 -9.73 -14.91
N MET A 390 -20.49 -9.81 -15.18
CA MET A 390 -19.44 -9.21 -14.34
C MET A 390 -19.04 -7.80 -14.78
N PHE A 391 -19.65 -7.27 -15.85
CA PHE A 391 -19.36 -5.93 -16.31
C PHE A 391 -20.23 -4.90 -15.57
N GLU A 392 -19.60 -3.89 -14.99
CA GLU A 392 -20.27 -2.73 -14.42
C GLU A 392 -20.10 -1.54 -15.36
N ARG A 393 -21.21 -0.91 -15.76
CA ARG A 393 -21.24 0.25 -16.68
C ARG A 393 -20.72 1.51 -15.97
N ARG A 394 -19.41 1.59 -15.76
CA ARG A 394 -18.69 2.71 -15.15
C ARG A 394 -17.74 3.32 -16.18
N TRP A 395 -17.74 4.64 -16.31
CA TRP A 395 -16.87 5.29 -17.29
C TRP A 395 -15.41 5.04 -16.95
N ARG A 396 -14.63 4.46 -17.87
CA ARG A 396 -13.25 4.02 -17.60
C ARG A 396 -13.13 3.12 -16.35
N GLY A 397 -14.18 2.36 -16.02
CA GLY A 397 -14.21 1.51 -14.82
C GLY A 397 -14.31 2.27 -13.49
N GLN A 398 -14.54 3.59 -13.52
CA GLN A 398 -14.52 4.48 -12.36
C GLN A 398 -15.85 5.25 -12.18
N GLY A 399 -16.03 5.90 -11.04
CA GLY A 399 -17.20 6.73 -10.77
C GLY A 399 -18.50 5.92 -10.61
N PRO A 400 -19.68 6.56 -10.66
CA PRO A 400 -20.98 5.90 -10.47
C PRO A 400 -21.35 4.97 -11.64
N ILE A 401 -22.27 4.03 -11.38
CA ILE A 401 -22.87 3.21 -12.45
C ILE A 401 -23.73 4.13 -13.32
N ILE A 402 -23.50 4.06 -14.62
CA ILE A 402 -24.21 4.80 -15.67
C ILE A 402 -25.43 3.99 -16.12
N GLU A 403 -26.54 4.68 -16.35
CA GLU A 403 -27.76 4.06 -16.87
C GLU A 403 -27.54 3.45 -18.28
N ASP A 404 -28.17 2.31 -18.55
CA ASP A 404 -27.94 1.50 -19.75
C ASP A 404 -28.05 2.29 -21.05
N LEU A 405 -29.08 3.14 -21.20
CA LEU A 405 -29.25 3.95 -22.40
C LEU A 405 -28.11 4.96 -22.58
N GLU A 406 -27.71 5.65 -21.51
CA GLU A 406 -26.61 6.63 -21.55
C GLU A 406 -25.29 5.95 -21.90
N TRP A 407 -24.99 4.81 -21.26
CA TRP A 407 -23.81 4.02 -21.54
C TRP A 407 -23.75 3.63 -23.02
N ASP A 408 -24.82 3.04 -23.54
CA ASP A 408 -24.86 2.52 -24.90
C ASP A 408 -24.69 3.62 -25.95
N VAL A 409 -25.36 4.79 -25.80
CA VAL A 409 -25.19 5.87 -26.78
C VAL A 409 -23.78 6.48 -26.76
N LYS A 410 -23.15 6.61 -25.59
CA LYS A 410 -21.77 7.11 -25.46
C LYS A 410 -20.77 6.10 -26.05
N ALA A 411 -20.90 4.84 -25.66
CA ALA A 411 -20.06 3.73 -26.14
C ALA A 411 -20.14 3.59 -27.66
N TYR A 412 -21.35 3.59 -28.23
CA TYR A 412 -21.53 3.48 -29.67
C TYR A 412 -21.07 4.71 -30.44
N LEU A 413 -21.18 5.93 -29.90
CA LEU A 413 -20.62 7.11 -30.56
C LEU A 413 -19.11 7.03 -30.62
N MET A 414 -18.45 6.71 -29.50
CA MET A 414 -17.00 6.60 -29.42
C MET A 414 -16.48 5.50 -30.37
N LEU A 415 -17.01 4.27 -30.26
CA LEU A 415 -16.59 3.16 -31.12
C LEU A 415 -16.95 3.40 -32.59
N GLY A 416 -18.16 3.90 -32.86
CA GLY A 416 -18.62 4.19 -34.22
C GLY A 416 -17.75 5.23 -34.91
N GLY A 417 -17.46 6.34 -34.23
CA GLY A 417 -16.56 7.38 -34.72
C GLY A 417 -15.16 6.86 -35.00
N ALA A 418 -14.61 6.04 -34.09
CA ALA A 418 -13.31 5.41 -34.26
C ALA A 418 -13.27 4.43 -35.45
N MET A 419 -14.32 3.61 -35.63
CA MET A 419 -14.44 2.72 -36.80
C MET A 419 -14.56 3.53 -38.10
N HIS A 420 -15.32 4.62 -38.11
CA HIS A 420 -15.41 5.50 -39.28
C HIS A 420 -14.05 6.09 -39.65
N ASP A 421 -13.28 6.57 -38.68
CA ASP A 421 -11.95 7.13 -38.92
C ASP A 421 -10.93 6.09 -39.36
N ALA A 422 -11.00 4.87 -38.81
CA ALA A 422 -10.23 3.73 -39.31
C ALA A 422 -10.53 3.48 -40.80
N ALA A 423 -11.79 3.57 -41.22
CA ALA A 423 -12.16 3.45 -42.63
C ALA A 423 -11.56 4.57 -43.48
N VAL A 424 -11.68 5.83 -43.05
CA VAL A 424 -11.15 7.02 -43.76
C VAL A 424 -9.64 6.90 -43.94
N ALA A 425 -8.92 6.62 -42.86
CA ALA A 425 -7.46 6.52 -42.88
C ALA A 425 -6.97 5.34 -43.72
N SER A 426 -7.47 4.12 -43.47
CA SER A 426 -7.02 2.93 -44.19
C SER A 426 -7.34 2.99 -45.68
N TRP A 427 -8.52 3.48 -46.08
CA TRP A 427 -8.85 3.59 -47.51
C TRP A 427 -8.18 4.76 -48.21
N GLY A 428 -7.86 5.85 -47.49
CA GLY A 428 -6.96 6.90 -48.00
C GLY A 428 -5.59 6.33 -48.38
N VAL A 429 -4.97 5.55 -47.48
CA VAL A 429 -3.71 4.83 -47.72
C VAL A 429 -3.86 3.85 -48.90
N LYS A 430 -4.90 3.00 -48.89
CA LYS A 430 -5.14 2.01 -49.96
C LYS A 430 -5.34 2.65 -51.33
N GLY A 431 -6.06 3.77 -51.41
CA GLY A 431 -6.28 4.49 -52.66
C GLY A 431 -5.01 5.14 -53.19
N TRP A 432 -4.23 5.76 -52.31
CA TRP A 432 -2.98 6.40 -52.68
C TRP A 432 -1.91 5.39 -53.07
N TYR A 433 -1.46 4.54 -52.13
CA TYR A 433 -0.38 3.59 -52.40
C TYR A 433 -0.79 2.51 -53.38
N ASP A 434 -2.08 2.16 -53.42
CA ASP A 434 -2.66 1.27 -54.42
C ASP A 434 -1.86 -0.04 -54.51
N TYR A 435 -1.47 -0.62 -53.37
CA TYR A 435 -0.48 -1.69 -53.30
C TYR A 435 -1.04 -3.08 -53.64
N LEU A 436 -0.19 -3.95 -54.18
CA LEU A 436 -0.54 -5.28 -54.71
C LEU A 436 -1.02 -6.26 -53.61
N ARG A 437 -1.78 -7.30 -54.00
CA ARG A 437 -2.24 -8.41 -53.14
C ARG A 437 -1.38 -9.67 -53.31
N PRO A 438 -1.35 -10.59 -52.31
CA PRO A 438 -0.49 -11.78 -52.37
C PRO A 438 -0.66 -12.66 -53.59
N ILE A 439 -1.89 -12.92 -54.06
CA ILE A 439 -2.10 -13.77 -55.24
C ILE A 439 -1.42 -13.23 -56.50
N SER A 440 -1.55 -11.93 -56.75
CA SER A 440 -0.91 -11.28 -57.88
C SER A 440 0.61 -11.21 -57.69
N ALA A 441 1.08 -10.95 -56.47
CA ALA A 441 2.50 -10.86 -56.14
C ALA A 441 3.21 -12.21 -56.30
N ILE A 442 2.68 -13.28 -55.69
CA ILE A 442 3.27 -14.62 -55.73
C ILE A 442 3.26 -15.17 -57.15
N ARG A 443 2.13 -15.11 -57.87
CA ARG A 443 2.08 -15.56 -59.27
C ARG A 443 2.98 -14.72 -60.17
N GLY A 444 3.06 -13.40 -59.94
CA GLY A 444 3.94 -12.50 -60.68
C GLY A 444 5.43 -12.77 -60.45
N MET A 445 5.85 -13.01 -59.20
CA MET A 445 7.23 -13.38 -58.87
C MET A 445 7.57 -14.77 -59.43
N ALA A 446 6.65 -15.74 -59.32
CA ALA A 446 6.85 -17.09 -59.83
C ALA A 446 7.03 -17.13 -61.36
N GLU A 447 6.30 -16.28 -62.10
CA GLU A 447 6.45 -16.12 -63.55
C GLU A 447 7.86 -15.65 -63.94
N LYS A 448 8.52 -14.86 -63.08
CA LYS A 448 9.90 -14.41 -63.29
C LYS A 448 10.95 -15.47 -62.96
N GLY A 449 10.57 -16.53 -62.23
CA GLY A 449 11.47 -17.58 -61.77
C GLY A 449 11.96 -17.36 -60.34
N GLN A 450 13.19 -17.76 -60.04
CA GLN A 450 13.77 -17.74 -58.70
C GLN A 450 14.82 -16.65 -58.49
N SER A 451 14.99 -16.14 -57.27
CA SER A 451 15.96 -15.08 -56.94
C SER A 451 17.04 -15.49 -55.93
N SER A 452 17.13 -16.77 -55.55
CA SER A 452 18.07 -17.25 -54.53
C SER A 452 19.49 -17.51 -55.03
N ASP A 453 19.67 -18.11 -56.22
CA ASP A 453 21.00 -18.46 -56.74
C ASP A 453 21.11 -18.16 -58.23
N PRO A 454 22.00 -17.24 -58.66
CA PRO A 454 22.21 -16.93 -60.08
C PRO A 454 22.72 -18.10 -60.94
N ASN A 455 23.20 -19.18 -60.32
CA ASN A 455 23.66 -20.37 -61.03
C ASN A 455 22.55 -21.43 -61.24
N LEU A 456 21.40 -21.27 -60.59
CA LEU A 456 20.25 -22.14 -60.81
C LEU A 456 19.40 -21.67 -62.00
N PRO A 457 18.65 -22.58 -62.65
CA PRO A 457 17.77 -22.22 -63.76
C PRO A 457 16.76 -21.12 -63.40
N ASN A 458 16.33 -20.37 -64.42
CA ASN A 458 15.30 -19.32 -64.32
C ASN A 458 15.59 -18.28 -63.23
N TYR A 459 16.86 -17.90 -63.04
CA TYR A 459 17.20 -16.83 -62.12
C TYR A 459 16.70 -15.46 -62.59
N SER A 460 16.11 -14.69 -61.69
CA SER A 460 15.70 -13.30 -61.90
C SER A 460 15.71 -12.53 -60.56
N GLN A 461 16.14 -11.27 -60.56
CA GLN A 461 16.09 -10.43 -59.36
C GLN A 461 14.66 -10.19 -58.87
N GLY A 462 13.69 -10.11 -59.79
CA GLY A 462 12.26 -10.03 -59.47
C GLY A 462 11.59 -11.39 -59.23
N GLY A 463 12.37 -12.48 -59.16
CA GLY A 463 11.87 -13.82 -58.87
C GLY A 463 11.62 -14.07 -57.38
N ILE A 464 10.97 -15.18 -57.07
CA ILE A 464 10.72 -15.60 -55.67
C ILE A 464 11.94 -16.30 -55.07
N LYS A 465 12.18 -16.14 -53.76
CA LYS A 465 13.28 -16.85 -53.09
C LYS A 465 12.92 -18.32 -52.86
N LEU A 466 13.82 -19.21 -53.25
CA LEU A 466 13.77 -20.63 -52.90
C LEU A 466 14.02 -20.81 -51.40
N ILE A 467 13.16 -21.61 -50.77
CA ILE A 467 13.18 -21.94 -49.35
C ILE A 467 12.96 -23.46 -49.27
N PRO A 468 13.98 -24.25 -48.90
CA PRO A 468 13.86 -25.71 -48.84
C PRO A 468 12.65 -26.17 -48.02
N GLY A 469 11.88 -27.10 -48.58
CA GLY A 469 10.65 -27.62 -47.96
C GLY A 469 9.40 -26.75 -48.14
N TYR A 470 9.52 -25.54 -48.69
CA TYR A 470 8.40 -24.62 -48.87
C TYR A 470 8.29 -24.02 -50.27
N ILE A 471 9.39 -23.55 -50.85
CA ILE A 471 9.45 -22.91 -52.17
C ILE A 471 10.64 -23.50 -52.92
N GLU A 472 10.36 -24.25 -53.98
CA GLU A 472 11.38 -25.04 -54.66
C GLU A 472 11.23 -24.98 -56.18
N LEU A 473 12.26 -25.43 -56.89
CA LEU A 473 12.16 -25.71 -58.31
C LEU A 473 11.55 -27.09 -58.52
N VAL A 474 10.72 -27.22 -59.55
CA VAL A 474 10.27 -28.52 -60.04
C VAL A 474 11.45 -29.23 -60.70
N GLU A 475 11.85 -30.37 -60.15
CA GLU A 475 12.98 -31.16 -60.63
C GLU A 475 12.57 -32.25 -61.63
N ALA A 476 13.54 -32.83 -62.32
CA ALA A 476 13.29 -33.97 -63.19
C ALA A 476 12.88 -35.20 -62.36
N GLY A 477 11.70 -35.75 -62.66
CA GLY A 477 11.11 -36.87 -61.90
C GLY A 477 10.18 -36.42 -60.77
N ASP A 478 10.02 -35.11 -60.54
CA ASP A 478 9.00 -34.56 -59.65
C ASP A 478 7.58 -34.88 -60.18
N PRO A 479 6.61 -35.26 -59.34
CA PRO A 479 5.22 -35.47 -59.77
C PRO A 479 4.61 -34.28 -60.53
N LEU A 480 5.04 -33.06 -60.23
CA LEU A 480 4.58 -31.82 -60.87
C LEU A 480 5.29 -31.50 -62.19
N VAL A 481 6.34 -32.23 -62.58
CA VAL A 481 7.13 -31.96 -63.81
C VAL A 481 6.27 -32.01 -65.08
N GLY A 482 5.15 -32.75 -65.00
CA GLY A 482 4.16 -32.88 -66.06
C GLY A 482 4.66 -33.68 -67.27
N ASN A 483 3.81 -33.77 -68.29
CA ASN A 483 4.14 -34.48 -69.51
C ASN A 483 5.29 -33.78 -70.25
N ASN A 484 6.23 -34.57 -70.78
CA ASN A 484 7.40 -34.06 -71.51
C ASN A 484 8.22 -33.00 -70.74
N ASN A 485 8.23 -33.07 -69.40
CA ASN A 485 8.91 -32.13 -68.53
C ASN A 485 8.49 -30.65 -68.70
N GLN A 486 7.23 -30.40 -69.08
CA GLN A 486 6.74 -29.05 -69.39
C GLN A 486 6.80 -28.04 -68.20
N HIS A 487 6.86 -28.52 -66.96
CA HIS A 487 7.00 -27.68 -65.77
C HIS A 487 8.40 -27.75 -65.14
N LEU A 488 9.37 -28.41 -65.77
CA LEU A 488 10.73 -28.48 -65.26
C LEU A 488 11.31 -27.08 -65.03
N ASN A 489 11.92 -26.87 -63.86
CA ASN A 489 12.45 -25.59 -63.38
C ASN A 489 11.41 -24.48 -63.15
N LYS A 490 10.11 -24.77 -63.18
CA LYS A 490 9.10 -23.84 -62.64
C LYS A 490 9.16 -23.82 -61.11
N ILE A 491 8.60 -22.78 -60.50
CA ILE A 491 8.44 -22.70 -59.05
C ILE A 491 7.27 -23.58 -58.59
N LYS A 492 7.50 -24.37 -57.56
CA LYS A 492 6.46 -25.07 -56.77
C LYS A 492 6.44 -24.56 -55.33
N LEU A 493 5.26 -24.57 -54.73
CA LEU A 493 5.01 -24.16 -53.34
C LEU A 493 4.44 -25.34 -52.56
N TYR A 494 4.89 -25.54 -51.32
CA TYR A 494 4.27 -26.47 -50.37
C TYR A 494 3.29 -25.68 -49.50
N THR A 495 2.00 -25.80 -49.79
CA THR A 495 0.96 -24.89 -49.30
C THR A 495 -0.43 -25.53 -49.42
N TRP A 496 -1.48 -24.84 -49.00
CA TRP A 496 -2.86 -25.29 -49.19
C TRP A 496 -3.15 -25.49 -50.69
N ARG A 497 -3.71 -26.64 -51.07
CA ARG A 497 -3.72 -27.08 -52.47
C ARG A 497 -4.75 -26.36 -53.36
N GLY A 498 -5.67 -25.59 -52.77
CA GLY A 498 -6.66 -24.83 -53.52
C GLY A 498 -7.97 -25.56 -53.78
N HIS A 499 -8.91 -24.83 -54.38
CA HIS A 499 -10.31 -25.24 -54.59
C HIS A 499 -10.48 -26.45 -55.50
N ASP A 500 -9.51 -26.74 -56.37
CA ASP A 500 -9.55 -27.89 -57.28
C ASP A 500 -9.63 -29.24 -56.54
N TYR A 501 -9.29 -29.25 -55.26
CA TYR A 501 -9.37 -30.43 -54.39
C TYR A 501 -10.64 -30.47 -53.53
N ILE A 502 -11.53 -29.48 -53.64
CA ILE A 502 -12.78 -29.37 -52.89
C ILE A 502 -13.95 -29.41 -53.88
N SER A 503 -14.64 -30.55 -53.97
CA SER A 503 -15.86 -30.67 -54.78
C SER A 503 -17.11 -30.28 -53.99
N ASN A 504 -17.12 -30.56 -52.69
CA ASN A 504 -18.18 -30.22 -51.76
C ASN A 504 -17.55 -29.73 -50.43
N PRO A 505 -17.60 -28.42 -50.13
CA PRO A 505 -16.96 -27.86 -48.94
C PRO A 505 -17.55 -28.37 -47.61
N ALA A 506 -18.68 -29.10 -47.63
CA ALA A 506 -19.26 -29.68 -46.43
C ALA A 506 -18.62 -31.02 -46.00
N ILE A 507 -17.83 -31.66 -46.86
CA ILE A 507 -17.25 -33.01 -46.63
C ILE A 507 -15.86 -33.22 -47.21
N ASP A 508 -15.35 -32.25 -47.99
CA ASP A 508 -14.04 -32.32 -48.62
C ASP A 508 -13.10 -31.33 -47.95
N GLU A 509 -11.81 -31.66 -47.95
CA GLU A 509 -10.70 -30.82 -47.52
C GLU A 509 -9.64 -30.81 -48.63
N ALA A 510 -9.05 -29.65 -48.94
CA ALA A 510 -8.00 -29.62 -49.96
C ALA A 510 -6.69 -30.25 -49.46
N GLY A 511 -6.44 -30.11 -48.16
CA GLY A 511 -5.16 -30.42 -47.51
C GLY A 511 -4.00 -29.56 -48.01
N VAL A 512 -2.79 -29.88 -47.54
CA VAL A 512 -1.56 -29.20 -47.93
C VAL A 512 -0.73 -30.12 -48.83
N GLY A 513 0.04 -29.54 -49.76
CA GLY A 513 0.91 -30.29 -50.65
C GLY A 513 1.69 -29.41 -51.61
N TRP A 514 2.54 -30.03 -52.43
CA TRP A 514 3.25 -29.34 -53.51
C TRP A 514 2.29 -29.01 -54.65
N ILE A 515 2.21 -27.72 -55.01
CA ILE A 515 1.50 -27.21 -56.18
C ILE A 515 2.43 -26.33 -57.02
N LEU A 516 2.10 -26.11 -58.29
CA LEU A 516 2.78 -25.11 -59.11
C LEU A 516 2.40 -23.71 -58.62
N ALA A 517 3.38 -22.84 -58.41
CA ALA A 517 3.16 -21.49 -57.88
C ALA A 517 2.25 -20.62 -58.77
N GLU A 518 2.27 -20.87 -60.08
CA GLU A 518 1.40 -20.23 -61.07
C GLU A 518 -0.09 -20.52 -60.84
N ASN A 519 -0.42 -21.57 -60.08
CA ASN A 519 -1.78 -21.96 -59.72
C ASN A 519 -2.12 -21.69 -58.25
N TRP A 520 -1.30 -20.92 -57.52
CA TRP A 520 -1.52 -20.68 -56.09
C TRP A 520 -2.78 -19.85 -55.83
N TRP A 521 -3.52 -20.19 -54.77
CA TRP A 521 -4.70 -19.46 -54.29
C TRP A 521 -4.60 -19.17 -52.79
N PRO A 522 -5.10 -18.00 -52.33
CA PRO A 522 -5.33 -17.76 -50.91
C PRO A 522 -6.42 -18.69 -50.35
N TYR A 523 -6.41 -18.91 -49.03
CA TYR A 523 -7.34 -19.78 -48.32
C TYR A 523 -8.63 -19.01 -48.11
N GLN A 524 -9.44 -19.03 -49.15
CA GLN A 524 -10.68 -18.27 -49.31
C GLN A 524 -11.66 -19.08 -50.16
N ARG A 525 -12.86 -18.57 -50.42
CA ARG A 525 -13.77 -19.18 -51.41
C ARG A 525 -13.32 -18.87 -52.84
N PRO A 526 -13.60 -19.73 -53.83
CA PRO A 526 -13.24 -19.44 -55.23
C PRO A 526 -14.03 -18.25 -55.79
N SER A 527 -15.19 -17.94 -55.20
CA SER A 527 -16.02 -16.79 -55.55
C SER A 527 -15.62 -15.48 -54.84
N PHE A 528 -14.69 -15.53 -53.88
CA PHE A 528 -14.20 -14.39 -53.12
C PHE A 528 -12.74 -14.61 -52.71
N VAL A 529 -11.82 -14.39 -53.65
CA VAL A 529 -10.40 -14.76 -53.48
C VAL A 529 -9.63 -13.75 -52.65
N THR A 530 -9.88 -12.47 -52.91
CA THR A 530 -9.36 -11.35 -52.13
C THR A 530 -10.34 -10.21 -52.26
N PRO A 531 -10.49 -9.35 -51.22
CA PRO A 531 -11.38 -8.21 -51.31
C PRO A 531 -10.99 -7.26 -52.47
N PRO A 532 -11.96 -6.60 -53.14
CA PRO A 532 -11.71 -5.83 -54.36
C PRO A 532 -11.13 -4.44 -54.05
N PHE A 533 -9.96 -4.40 -53.41
CA PHE A 533 -9.20 -3.20 -53.08
C PHE A 533 -7.74 -3.55 -52.73
N ALA A 534 -6.86 -2.54 -52.79
CA ALA A 534 -5.44 -2.65 -52.50
C ALA A 534 -5.11 -3.27 -51.13
N GLY A 535 -3.92 -3.87 -51.03
CA GLY A 535 -3.42 -4.52 -49.81
C GLY A 535 -3.08 -3.54 -48.70
N TYR A 536 -2.16 -2.61 -48.97
CA TYR A 536 -1.55 -1.75 -47.96
C TYR A 536 -2.44 -0.54 -47.58
N VAL A 537 -2.77 -0.31 -46.30
CA VAL A 537 -2.59 -1.19 -45.11
C VAL A 537 -3.77 -2.15 -44.92
N SER A 538 -3.62 -3.19 -44.11
CA SER A 538 -4.70 -4.11 -43.74
C SER A 538 -5.80 -3.36 -42.98
N GLY A 539 -7.01 -3.32 -43.56
CA GLY A 539 -8.15 -2.68 -42.91
C GLY A 539 -8.59 -3.41 -41.64
N HIS A 540 -8.50 -4.75 -41.62
CA HIS A 540 -8.82 -5.52 -40.41
C HIS A 540 -7.87 -5.16 -39.26
N SER A 541 -6.56 -5.06 -39.55
CA SER A 541 -5.55 -4.71 -38.55
C SER A 541 -5.77 -3.29 -37.99
N THR A 542 -6.21 -2.35 -38.82
CA THR A 542 -6.55 -0.99 -38.37
C THR A 542 -7.83 -0.98 -37.53
N TYR A 543 -8.94 -1.53 -38.04
CA TYR A 543 -10.20 -1.59 -37.29
C TYR A 543 -10.02 -2.30 -35.94
N SER A 544 -9.35 -3.45 -35.94
CA SER A 544 -9.21 -4.26 -34.74
C SER A 544 -8.38 -3.58 -33.66
N ARG A 545 -7.26 -2.94 -34.05
CA ARG A 545 -6.43 -2.24 -33.09
C ARG A 545 -7.13 -1.00 -32.55
N THR A 546 -7.79 -0.23 -33.43
CA THR A 546 -8.58 0.92 -33.01
C THR A 546 -9.66 0.52 -32.01
N ALA A 547 -10.42 -0.52 -32.30
CA ALA A 547 -11.50 -0.97 -31.42
C ALA A 547 -10.97 -1.51 -30.08
N ALA A 548 -9.90 -2.32 -30.10
CA ALA A 548 -9.32 -2.85 -28.88
C ALA A 548 -8.86 -1.76 -27.89
N ASP A 549 -8.23 -0.71 -28.41
CA ASP A 549 -7.77 0.42 -27.61
C ASP A 549 -8.96 1.27 -27.13
N VAL A 550 -9.99 1.49 -27.96
CA VAL A 550 -11.25 2.15 -27.53
C VAL A 550 -11.95 1.36 -26.42
N LEU A 551 -12.07 0.04 -26.55
CA LEU A 551 -12.70 -0.80 -25.51
C LEU A 551 -11.89 -0.77 -24.21
N THR A 552 -10.56 -0.71 -24.30
CA THR A 552 -9.68 -0.58 -23.14
C THR A 552 -9.97 0.72 -22.38
N GLU A 553 -9.99 1.85 -23.09
CA GLU A 553 -10.30 3.15 -22.49
C GLU A 553 -11.72 3.19 -21.93
N LEU A 554 -12.72 2.76 -22.71
CA LEU A 554 -14.12 2.80 -22.32
C LEU A 554 -14.39 1.99 -21.04
N THR A 555 -13.83 0.77 -20.95
CA THR A 555 -14.05 -0.14 -19.83
C THR A 555 -13.10 0.09 -18.65
N GLY A 556 -12.03 0.88 -18.83
CA GLY A 556 -11.00 1.08 -17.83
C GLY A 556 -10.06 -0.11 -17.61
N SER A 557 -10.16 -1.15 -18.44
CA SER A 557 -9.42 -2.39 -18.30
C SER A 557 -9.02 -2.91 -19.68
N PRO A 558 -7.77 -3.38 -19.87
CA PRO A 558 -7.40 -4.04 -21.12
C PRO A 558 -8.01 -5.45 -21.25
N PHE A 559 -8.49 -6.03 -20.13
CA PHE A 559 -9.03 -7.38 -20.06
C PHE A 559 -10.52 -7.42 -20.34
N PHE A 560 -10.96 -8.48 -21.01
CA PHE A 560 -12.39 -8.81 -21.09
C PHE A 560 -12.99 -8.99 -19.68
N PRO A 561 -14.28 -8.70 -19.47
CA PRO A 561 -14.95 -8.98 -18.20
C PRO A 561 -14.76 -10.45 -17.76
N GLY A 562 -14.48 -10.68 -16.47
CA GLY A 562 -14.10 -12.01 -15.98
C GLY A 562 -12.66 -12.44 -16.32
N GLY A 563 -11.91 -11.59 -17.02
CA GLY A 563 -10.53 -11.81 -17.44
C GLY A 563 -10.39 -12.63 -18.72
N MET A 564 -11.48 -12.99 -19.42
CA MET A 564 -11.39 -13.81 -20.63
C MET A 564 -12.63 -13.67 -21.53
N GLY A 565 -12.40 -13.36 -22.81
CA GLY A 565 -13.38 -13.52 -23.89
C GLY A 565 -13.26 -14.90 -24.51
N ILE A 566 -14.40 -15.49 -24.90
CA ILE A 566 -14.46 -16.84 -25.50
C ILE A 566 -15.34 -16.89 -26.75
N PHE A 567 -14.99 -17.76 -27.69
CA PHE A 567 -15.83 -18.08 -28.85
C PHE A 567 -15.71 -19.55 -29.25
N ASP A 568 -16.84 -20.24 -29.40
CA ASP A 568 -16.88 -21.66 -29.78
C ASP A 568 -16.94 -21.88 -31.30
N ALA A 569 -15.88 -22.46 -31.86
CA ALA A 569 -15.85 -23.02 -33.21
C ALA A 569 -16.18 -24.52 -33.16
N VAL A 570 -17.45 -24.84 -33.40
CA VAL A 570 -17.98 -26.21 -33.29
C VAL A 570 -17.44 -27.13 -34.39
N LYS A 571 -16.99 -28.33 -33.99
CA LYS A 571 -16.50 -29.39 -34.87
C LYS A 571 -17.41 -29.61 -36.09
N ASN A 572 -16.81 -29.61 -37.29
CA ASN A 572 -17.48 -29.86 -38.59
C ASN A 572 -18.71 -28.95 -38.87
N GLU A 573 -18.88 -27.86 -38.11
CA GLU A 573 -20.01 -26.95 -38.24
C GLU A 573 -19.58 -25.51 -38.48
N PHE A 574 -18.35 -25.15 -38.11
CA PHE A 574 -17.87 -23.78 -38.20
C PHE A 574 -17.21 -23.43 -39.55
N LEU A 575 -16.30 -24.27 -40.08
CA LEU A 575 -15.63 -23.95 -41.35
C LEU A 575 -16.60 -24.06 -42.52
N VAL A 576 -16.49 -23.11 -43.43
CA VAL A 576 -17.36 -23.01 -44.59
C VAL A 576 -16.61 -23.03 -45.93
N PHE A 577 -15.28 -22.94 -45.91
CA PHE A 577 -14.44 -23.09 -47.11
C PHE A 577 -14.16 -24.56 -47.45
N GLU A 578 -14.03 -25.41 -46.43
CA GLU A 578 -13.85 -26.87 -46.48
C GLU A 578 -14.36 -27.50 -45.17
N GLU A 579 -14.37 -28.83 -45.07
CA GLU A 579 -14.81 -29.52 -43.84
C GLU A 579 -13.89 -29.19 -42.64
N GLY A 580 -14.51 -28.90 -41.49
CA GLY A 580 -13.83 -28.76 -40.21
C GLY A 580 -14.47 -27.72 -39.27
N PRO A 581 -13.82 -27.40 -38.15
CA PRO A 581 -12.58 -27.99 -37.65
C PRO A 581 -12.75 -29.46 -37.24
N SER A 582 -11.65 -30.22 -37.14
CA SER A 582 -11.69 -31.66 -36.80
C SER A 582 -12.05 -31.96 -35.33
N GLU A 583 -11.98 -30.94 -34.48
CA GLU A 583 -12.42 -30.91 -33.08
C GLU A 583 -13.08 -29.56 -32.77
N THR A 584 -13.88 -29.49 -31.70
CA THR A 584 -14.44 -28.20 -31.25
C THR A 584 -13.31 -27.39 -30.63
N ILE A 585 -13.15 -26.16 -31.08
CA ILE A 585 -12.13 -25.22 -30.60
C ILE A 585 -12.83 -24.07 -29.91
N GLU A 586 -12.32 -23.65 -28.76
CA GLU A 586 -12.72 -22.39 -28.13
C GLU A 586 -11.61 -21.37 -28.38
N LEU A 587 -11.87 -20.31 -29.15
CA LEU A 587 -10.95 -19.18 -29.22
C LEU A 587 -11.05 -18.42 -27.90
N GLN A 588 -9.91 -18.10 -27.31
CA GLN A 588 -9.83 -17.43 -26.00
C GLN A 588 -8.94 -16.19 -26.09
N TRP A 589 -9.35 -15.11 -25.42
CA TRP A 589 -8.60 -13.85 -25.36
C TRP A 589 -8.62 -13.28 -23.95
N ALA A 590 -7.46 -13.01 -23.35
CA ALA A 590 -7.41 -12.31 -22.07
C ALA A 590 -7.73 -10.82 -22.26
N THR A 591 -7.08 -10.18 -23.25
CA THR A 591 -7.25 -8.75 -23.53
C THR A 591 -7.90 -8.49 -24.89
N TYR A 592 -8.51 -7.30 -25.04
CA TYR A 592 -9.01 -6.85 -26.36
C TYR A 592 -7.90 -6.78 -27.40
N GLN A 593 -6.69 -6.45 -26.95
CA GLN A 593 -5.50 -6.43 -27.81
C GLN A 593 -5.09 -7.83 -28.28
N ASP A 594 -5.22 -8.87 -27.45
CA ASP A 594 -4.98 -10.25 -27.87
C ASP A 594 -5.95 -10.68 -28.99
N ALA A 595 -7.23 -10.27 -28.88
CA ALA A 595 -8.22 -10.48 -29.95
C ALA A 595 -7.85 -9.72 -31.23
N SER A 596 -7.41 -8.46 -31.11
CA SER A 596 -6.91 -7.69 -32.25
C SER A 596 -5.68 -8.32 -32.89
N ASP A 597 -4.75 -8.85 -32.11
CA ASP A 597 -3.53 -9.48 -32.62
C ASP A 597 -3.88 -10.73 -33.42
N GLN A 598 -4.77 -11.56 -32.90
CA GLN A 598 -5.33 -12.70 -33.61
C GLN A 598 -6.07 -12.30 -34.90
N CYS A 599 -6.86 -11.22 -34.87
CA CYS A 599 -7.54 -10.67 -36.05
C CYS A 599 -6.55 -10.33 -37.16
N SER A 600 -5.47 -9.64 -36.82
CA SER A 600 -4.43 -9.29 -37.77
C SER A 600 -3.70 -10.49 -38.36
N LEU A 601 -3.26 -11.44 -37.52
CA LEU A 601 -2.54 -12.63 -37.96
C LEU A 601 -3.37 -13.52 -38.88
N SER A 602 -4.68 -13.58 -38.63
CA SER A 602 -5.61 -14.37 -39.45
C SER A 602 -5.57 -14.01 -40.94
N ARG A 603 -5.22 -12.76 -41.29
CA ARG A 603 -5.16 -12.29 -42.68
C ARG A 603 -3.96 -12.86 -43.44
N ILE A 604 -2.90 -13.22 -42.71
CA ILE A 604 -1.71 -13.88 -43.25
C ILE A 604 -2.02 -15.34 -43.53
N TRP A 605 -2.61 -16.07 -42.57
CA TRP A 605 -3.09 -17.45 -42.79
C TRP A 605 -4.16 -17.55 -43.89
N GLY A 606 -5.09 -16.60 -43.92
CA GLY A 606 -6.11 -16.50 -44.95
C GLY A 606 -5.56 -16.21 -46.35
N GLY A 607 -4.28 -15.83 -46.47
CA GLY A 607 -3.64 -15.67 -47.76
C GLY A 607 -3.75 -14.27 -48.39
N ILE A 608 -4.33 -13.29 -47.69
CA ILE A 608 -4.84 -12.04 -48.31
C ILE A 608 -4.07 -10.78 -47.94
N HIS A 609 -3.28 -10.80 -46.87
CA HIS A 609 -2.37 -9.72 -46.49
C HIS A 609 -1.00 -10.29 -46.05
N PRO A 610 0.13 -9.72 -46.51
CA PRO A 610 1.45 -9.98 -45.95
C PRO A 610 1.70 -9.17 -44.65
N PRO A 611 2.75 -9.48 -43.87
CA PRO A 611 3.12 -8.73 -42.67
C PRO A 611 3.29 -7.22 -42.86
N VAL A 612 3.74 -6.80 -44.05
CA VAL A 612 3.95 -5.39 -44.41
C VAL A 612 2.64 -4.60 -44.52
N ASP A 613 1.50 -5.27 -44.70
CA ASP A 613 0.19 -4.64 -44.65
C ASP A 613 -0.36 -4.56 -43.22
N ASP A 614 0.00 -5.51 -42.36
CA ASP A 614 -0.55 -5.65 -41.01
C ASP A 614 -0.03 -4.56 -40.05
N MET A 615 1.28 -4.54 -39.82
CA MET A 615 1.86 -3.79 -38.72
C MET A 615 1.65 -2.27 -38.82
N PRO A 616 1.81 -1.61 -39.99
CA PRO A 616 1.48 -0.20 -40.10
C PRO A 616 -0.01 0.07 -39.90
N GLY A 617 -0.88 -0.88 -40.29
CA GLY A 617 -2.31 -0.82 -40.01
C GLY A 617 -2.62 -0.81 -38.51
N ARG A 618 -1.91 -1.60 -37.69
CA ARG A 618 -2.04 -1.57 -36.22
C ARG A 618 -1.59 -0.23 -35.64
N HIS A 619 -0.44 0.31 -36.05
CA HIS A 619 0.03 1.63 -35.58
C HIS A 619 -0.94 2.75 -35.90
N MET A 620 -1.49 2.78 -37.11
CA MET A 620 -2.56 3.71 -37.47
C MET A 620 -3.76 3.53 -36.53
N GLY A 621 -4.13 2.28 -36.23
CA GLY A 621 -5.26 2.00 -35.38
C GLY A 621 -5.13 2.57 -33.96
N MET A 622 -3.93 2.49 -33.37
CA MET A 622 -3.62 3.07 -32.05
C MET A 622 -3.76 4.60 -32.03
N ALA A 623 -3.26 5.27 -33.07
CA ALA A 623 -3.37 6.73 -33.18
C ALA A 623 -4.83 7.18 -33.30
N ILE A 624 -5.60 6.48 -34.13
CA ILE A 624 -7.03 6.76 -34.36
C ILE A 624 -7.86 6.57 -33.09
N ALA A 625 -7.59 5.51 -32.31
CA ALA A 625 -8.28 5.28 -31.05
C ALA A 625 -8.09 6.46 -30.09
N LYS A 626 -6.84 6.94 -29.94
CA LYS A 626 -6.51 8.08 -29.08
C LYS A 626 -7.27 9.34 -29.49
N ASP A 627 -7.29 9.68 -30.78
CA ASP A 627 -8.00 10.86 -31.28
C ASP A 627 -9.52 10.74 -31.07
N ALA A 628 -10.09 9.57 -31.37
CA ALA A 628 -11.52 9.32 -31.24
C ALA A 628 -12.00 9.34 -29.78
N VAL A 629 -11.23 8.76 -28.86
CA VAL A 629 -11.54 8.79 -27.41
C VAL A 629 -11.54 10.23 -26.91
N ALA A 630 -10.48 11.00 -27.21
CA ALA A 630 -10.36 12.38 -26.76
C ALA A 630 -11.49 13.26 -27.28
N LEU A 631 -11.86 13.13 -28.57
CA LEU A 631 -12.97 13.89 -29.12
C LEU A 631 -14.32 13.46 -28.53
N ALA A 632 -14.56 12.16 -28.37
CA ALA A 632 -15.81 11.64 -27.80
C ALA A 632 -16.02 12.15 -26.36
N GLU A 633 -14.99 12.10 -25.52
CA GLU A 633 -15.07 12.60 -24.14
C GLU A 633 -15.40 14.10 -24.07
N SER A 634 -14.88 14.90 -25.00
CA SER A 634 -15.21 16.33 -25.08
C SER A 634 -16.69 16.61 -25.40
N TYR A 635 -17.43 15.61 -25.92
CA TYR A 635 -18.86 15.70 -26.08
C TYR A 635 -19.62 15.20 -24.85
N PHE A 636 -19.09 14.20 -24.15
CA PHE A 636 -19.78 13.52 -23.05
C PHE A 636 -19.70 14.26 -21.73
N PHE A 637 -18.59 14.96 -21.52
CA PHE A 637 -18.23 15.55 -20.25
C PHE A 637 -17.79 16.99 -20.42
N LYS A 638 -17.68 17.69 -19.31
CA LYS A 638 -17.29 19.10 -19.25
C LYS A 638 -16.06 19.23 -18.37
N ASP A 639 -15.17 20.11 -18.78
CA ASP A 639 -14.02 20.60 -18.02
C ASP A 639 -14.31 22.11 -17.85
N SER A 640 -14.82 22.53 -16.68
CA SER A 640 -15.33 23.90 -16.52
C SER A 640 -14.26 24.93 -16.16
N ASP A 641 -13.18 24.52 -15.49
CA ASP A 641 -12.08 25.39 -15.07
C ASP A 641 -10.81 25.27 -15.95
N GLN A 642 -10.77 24.32 -16.87
CA GLN A 642 -9.73 24.11 -17.89
C GLN A 642 -8.40 23.63 -17.31
N ASP A 643 -8.45 22.81 -16.26
CA ASP A 643 -7.27 22.17 -15.69
C ASP A 643 -6.83 20.89 -16.44
N GLY A 644 -7.71 20.37 -17.32
CA GLY A 644 -7.50 19.18 -18.14
C GLY A 644 -8.18 17.91 -17.62
N TYR A 645 -8.93 17.99 -16.53
CA TYR A 645 -9.77 16.93 -16.00
C TYR A 645 -11.24 17.22 -16.28
N TYR A 646 -12.00 16.15 -16.51
CA TYR A 646 -13.43 16.26 -16.76
C TYR A 646 -14.21 16.01 -15.48
N ASN A 647 -15.38 16.60 -15.39
CA ASN A 647 -16.34 16.52 -14.28
C ASN A 647 -16.76 15.10 -13.81
N TYR A 648 -16.36 14.02 -14.49
CA TYR A 648 -16.60 12.65 -14.05
C TYR A 648 -15.52 12.11 -13.10
N VAL A 649 -14.33 12.71 -13.10
CA VAL A 649 -13.19 12.34 -12.24
C VAL A 649 -12.76 13.49 -11.33
N ASP A 650 -13.06 14.72 -11.73
CA ASP A 650 -12.84 15.94 -10.96
C ASP A 650 -13.87 16.08 -9.82
N CYS A 651 -13.38 16.28 -8.60
CA CYS A 651 -14.18 16.43 -7.39
C CYS A 651 -14.76 17.84 -7.19
N ASP A 652 -14.19 18.88 -7.81
CA ASP A 652 -14.75 20.23 -7.94
C ASP A 652 -14.34 20.89 -9.27
N ASP A 653 -15.03 20.53 -10.36
CA ASP A 653 -14.81 21.01 -11.76
C ASP A 653 -14.88 22.54 -11.95
N ASN A 654 -15.07 23.33 -10.89
CA ASN A 654 -14.99 24.79 -10.93
C ASN A 654 -13.73 25.35 -10.24
N ASP A 655 -12.87 24.50 -9.69
CA ASP A 655 -11.67 24.84 -8.94
C ASP A 655 -10.43 24.14 -9.54
N PRO A 656 -9.59 24.86 -10.30
CA PRO A 656 -8.46 24.26 -11.03
C PRO A 656 -7.32 23.77 -10.12
N ASP A 657 -7.46 23.92 -8.81
CA ASP A 657 -6.55 23.37 -7.79
C ASP A 657 -7.12 22.06 -7.17
N SER A 658 -8.28 21.56 -7.63
CA SER A 658 -8.95 20.35 -7.13
C SER A 658 -9.15 19.31 -8.23
N TYR A 659 -8.18 18.41 -8.39
CA TYR A 659 -8.18 17.42 -9.46
C TYR A 659 -7.41 16.15 -9.08
N PRO A 660 -7.63 15.02 -9.78
CA PRO A 660 -6.92 13.77 -9.48
C PRO A 660 -5.39 13.95 -9.43
N ASP A 661 -4.77 13.50 -8.35
CA ASP A 661 -3.34 13.62 -8.06
C ASP A 661 -2.82 15.07 -7.85
N ALA A 662 -3.69 16.05 -7.58
CA ALA A 662 -3.25 17.38 -7.15
C ALA A 662 -2.47 17.33 -5.82
N PRO A 663 -1.58 18.29 -5.54
CA PRO A 663 -1.01 18.42 -4.21
C PRO A 663 -2.04 18.93 -3.19
N GLU A 664 -2.18 18.26 -2.05
CA GLU A 664 -3.02 18.73 -0.94
C GLU A 664 -2.60 20.12 -0.42
N ILE A 665 -3.59 20.93 -0.08
CA ILE A 665 -3.46 22.26 0.51
C ILE A 665 -4.30 22.27 1.79
N CYS A 666 -3.78 22.86 2.88
CA CYS A 666 -4.50 22.95 4.17
C CYS A 666 -5.69 23.93 4.10
N ASP A 667 -6.74 23.56 3.39
CA ASP A 667 -7.94 24.37 3.15
C ASP A 667 -9.25 23.65 3.52
N GLY A 668 -9.17 22.40 3.97
CA GLY A 668 -10.31 21.59 4.36
C GLY A 668 -11.08 21.00 3.17
N LYS A 669 -10.48 20.97 1.97
CA LYS A 669 -10.96 20.28 0.79
C LYS A 669 -10.13 19.03 0.52
N ASP A 670 -10.71 18.16 -0.30
CA ASP A 670 -10.00 17.05 -0.93
C ASP A 670 -9.49 17.58 -2.27
N ASN A 671 -8.24 18.05 -2.33
CA ASN A 671 -7.71 18.66 -3.55
C ASN A 671 -7.33 17.59 -4.57
N ASN A 672 -6.91 16.41 -4.12
CA ASN A 672 -6.40 15.36 -4.99
C ASN A 672 -7.45 14.31 -5.39
N CYS A 673 -8.69 14.50 -4.94
CA CYS A 673 -9.85 13.67 -5.17
C CYS A 673 -9.69 12.21 -4.72
N ASP A 674 -8.89 11.95 -3.68
CA ASP A 674 -8.64 10.59 -3.15
C ASP A 674 -9.63 10.16 -2.04
N GLY A 675 -10.51 11.09 -1.63
CA GLY A 675 -11.53 10.90 -0.59
C GLY A 675 -11.06 11.23 0.82
N ASN A 676 -9.80 11.62 1.01
CA ASN A 676 -9.26 12.18 2.24
C ASN A 676 -9.14 13.71 2.10
N ILE A 677 -9.05 14.39 3.23
CA ILE A 677 -8.97 15.86 3.28
C ILE A 677 -7.68 16.21 4.01
N ASP A 678 -6.88 17.09 3.41
CA ASP A 678 -5.65 17.65 3.98
C ASP A 678 -4.59 16.59 4.39
N GLU A 679 -4.54 15.42 3.74
CA GLU A 679 -3.58 14.36 4.08
C GLU A 679 -2.16 14.61 3.54
N GLY A 680 -1.17 13.92 4.11
CA GLY A 680 0.24 14.10 3.73
C GLY A 680 0.85 15.46 4.14
N LEU A 681 0.07 16.36 4.75
CA LEU A 681 0.52 17.65 5.24
C LEU A 681 1.21 17.55 6.61
N THR A 682 1.98 18.58 6.95
CA THR A 682 2.61 18.67 8.27
C THR A 682 1.56 19.03 9.31
N THR A 683 1.38 18.19 10.33
CA THR A 683 0.47 18.42 11.45
C THR A 683 1.16 19.18 12.57
N TYR A 684 0.54 20.26 13.02
CA TYR A 684 0.91 21.07 14.18
C TYR A 684 -0.09 20.84 15.31
N THR A 685 0.41 20.64 16.53
CA THR A 685 -0.41 20.52 17.74
C THR A 685 -0.38 21.85 18.50
N TYR A 686 -1.56 22.37 18.84
CA TYR A 686 -1.72 23.53 19.70
C TYR A 686 -2.57 23.19 20.92
N TYR A 687 -2.40 23.92 22.01
CA TYR A 687 -3.04 23.69 23.31
C TYR A 687 -3.92 24.88 23.66
N LEU A 688 -5.10 24.62 24.22
CA LEU A 688 -6.07 25.65 24.58
C LEU A 688 -5.46 26.59 25.64
N ASP A 689 -5.68 27.88 25.48
CA ASP A 689 -5.27 28.97 26.39
C ASP A 689 -6.55 29.74 26.78
N ILE A 690 -7.22 29.29 27.85
CA ILE A 690 -8.54 29.80 28.25
C ILE A 690 -8.44 31.20 28.85
N ASP A 691 -7.43 31.45 29.67
CA ASP A 691 -7.26 32.70 30.41
C ASP A 691 -6.39 33.76 29.70
N GLN A 692 -5.81 33.40 28.55
CA GLN A 692 -5.07 34.24 27.61
C GLN A 692 -3.74 34.77 28.15
N ASP A 693 -3.01 33.95 28.92
CA ASP A 693 -1.68 34.30 29.43
C ASP A 693 -0.52 33.88 28.51
N GLY A 694 -0.80 33.05 27.49
CA GLY A 694 0.17 32.57 26.51
C GLY A 694 0.73 31.16 26.78
N PHE A 695 0.28 30.48 27.83
CA PHE A 695 0.54 29.08 28.12
C PHE A 695 -0.73 28.25 27.88
N GLY A 696 -0.58 26.95 27.62
CA GLY A 696 -1.74 26.12 27.23
C GLY A 696 -1.83 24.81 28.01
N ASP A 697 -3.05 24.30 28.12
CA ASP A 697 -3.39 23.07 28.86
C ASP A 697 -2.98 21.80 28.09
N ALA A 698 -2.08 21.01 28.68
CA ALA A 698 -1.62 19.73 28.11
C ALA A 698 -2.74 18.69 27.89
N LEU A 699 -3.89 18.82 28.55
CA LEU A 699 -5.04 17.92 28.42
C LEU A 699 -6.00 18.34 27.30
N GLN A 700 -5.85 19.56 26.76
CA GLN A 700 -6.75 20.13 25.75
C GLN A 700 -5.97 20.57 24.51
N ALA A 701 -5.57 19.59 23.70
CA ALA A 701 -4.86 19.81 22.44
C ALA A 701 -5.78 19.72 21.22
N ILE A 702 -5.42 20.43 20.16
CA ILE A 702 -5.97 20.29 18.80
C ILE A 702 -4.83 20.09 17.80
N ASP A 703 -5.02 19.16 16.88
CA ASP A 703 -4.14 18.96 15.74
C ASP A 703 -4.70 19.68 14.50
N THR A 704 -3.85 20.37 13.76
CA THR A 704 -4.21 21.06 12.51
C THR A 704 -3.02 21.12 11.56
N CYS A 705 -3.26 21.19 10.25
CA CYS A 705 -2.20 21.44 9.26
C CYS A 705 -1.80 22.92 9.16
N LEU A 706 -2.48 23.83 9.88
CA LEU A 706 -2.15 25.25 9.92
C LEU A 706 -0.88 25.50 10.75
N SER A 707 0.10 26.19 10.15
CA SER A 707 1.34 26.55 10.85
C SER A 707 1.18 27.69 11.87
N ALA A 708 -0.01 28.28 11.97
CA ALA A 708 -0.35 29.31 12.94
C ALA A 708 -1.40 28.77 13.91
N ALA A 709 -1.23 29.08 15.20
CA ALA A 709 -2.16 28.64 16.22
C ALA A 709 -3.58 29.18 15.96
N PRO A 710 -4.61 28.32 16.01
CA PRO A 710 -5.99 28.77 16.00
C PRO A 710 -6.27 29.77 17.13
N ALA A 711 -7.27 30.63 16.96
CA ALA A 711 -7.64 31.59 17.99
C ALA A 711 -8.01 30.87 19.31
N GLY A 712 -7.39 31.30 20.41
CA GLY A 712 -7.57 30.67 21.74
C GLY A 712 -6.65 29.49 22.00
N PHE A 713 -5.67 29.21 21.14
CA PHE A 713 -4.68 28.16 21.34
C PHE A 713 -3.24 28.70 21.22
N VAL A 714 -2.28 28.03 21.87
CA VAL A 714 -0.85 28.34 21.84
C VAL A 714 -0.01 27.10 21.57
N SER A 715 1.26 27.27 21.20
CA SER A 715 2.14 26.16 20.76
C SER A 715 2.84 25.40 21.89
N ASN A 716 2.55 25.72 23.15
CA ASN A 716 3.19 25.12 24.32
C ASN A 716 2.11 24.56 25.26
N ASN A 717 2.48 23.57 26.08
CA ASN A 717 1.58 22.83 26.96
C ASN A 717 1.98 22.93 28.44
N LEU A 718 2.47 24.09 28.84
CA LEU A 718 3.18 24.25 30.10
C LEU A 718 2.30 24.83 31.22
N ASP A 719 1.01 25.04 30.96
CA ASP A 719 0.09 25.59 31.95
C ASP A 719 -0.39 24.50 32.92
N CYS A 720 -0.26 24.77 34.22
CA CYS A 720 -0.73 23.87 35.28
C CYS A 720 -2.10 24.27 35.86
N ASP A 721 -2.63 25.47 35.55
CA ASP A 721 -4.01 25.89 35.83
C ASP A 721 -4.51 26.93 34.79
N ASP A 722 -4.93 26.44 33.63
CA ASP A 722 -5.44 27.19 32.45
C ASP A 722 -6.71 28.04 32.72
N GLN A 723 -7.23 28.05 33.95
CA GLN A 723 -8.30 28.95 34.37
C GLN A 723 -7.79 30.18 35.14
N ASN A 724 -6.48 30.28 35.37
CA ASN A 724 -5.87 31.27 36.25
C ASN A 724 -4.50 31.78 35.77
N ASN A 725 -4.51 32.95 35.14
CA ASN A 725 -3.33 33.64 34.60
C ASN A 725 -2.24 34.06 35.62
N GLY A 726 -2.41 33.68 36.89
CA GLY A 726 -1.40 33.82 37.93
C GLY A 726 -0.64 32.51 38.21
N ILE A 727 -0.93 31.42 37.51
CA ILE A 727 -0.34 30.10 37.71
C ILE A 727 0.16 29.58 36.35
N HIS A 728 1.38 29.93 36.00
CA HIS A 728 2.01 29.55 34.73
C HIS A 728 3.53 29.69 34.83
N PRO A 729 4.30 29.09 33.90
CA PRO A 729 5.75 29.24 33.89
C PRO A 729 6.22 30.70 33.89
N ASN A 730 7.25 30.98 34.70
CA ASN A 730 7.86 32.29 34.90
C ASN A 730 7.07 33.27 35.81
N ILE A 731 6.03 32.81 36.51
CA ILE A 731 5.52 33.52 37.69
C ILE A 731 6.52 33.39 38.84
N THR A 732 6.46 34.33 39.79
CA THR A 732 7.22 34.24 41.04
C THR A 732 6.35 33.55 42.10
N GLU A 733 6.87 32.49 42.70
CA GLU A 733 6.26 31.76 43.81
C GLU A 733 5.78 32.70 44.94
N VAL A 734 4.64 32.35 45.53
CA VAL A 734 4.07 33.01 46.70
C VAL A 734 3.83 31.95 47.77
N CYS A 735 4.12 32.24 49.04
CA CYS A 735 4.00 31.31 50.19
C CYS A 735 2.51 30.99 50.48
N ASP A 736 1.85 30.23 49.60
CA ASP A 736 0.42 29.89 49.63
C ASP A 736 0.14 28.38 49.47
N GLY A 737 1.17 27.57 49.25
CA GLY A 737 1.06 26.12 49.12
C GLY A 737 0.65 25.63 47.72
N ILE A 738 0.68 26.52 46.72
CA ILE A 738 0.45 26.22 45.30
C ILE A 738 1.80 26.35 44.56
N ASP A 739 2.01 25.52 43.54
CA ASP A 739 3.11 25.67 42.57
C ASP A 739 2.65 26.72 41.54
N ASN A 740 3.01 27.99 41.76
CA ASN A 740 2.55 29.10 40.93
C ASN A 740 3.35 29.21 39.62
N ASP A 741 4.60 28.75 39.58
CA ASP A 741 5.46 28.82 38.40
C ASP A 741 5.51 27.51 37.58
N CYS A 742 4.68 26.53 37.96
CA CYS A 742 4.50 25.23 37.31
C CYS A 742 5.82 24.46 37.13
N ASN A 743 6.81 24.63 38.02
CA ASN A 743 8.10 23.96 37.93
C ASN A 743 8.14 22.58 38.63
N GLY A 744 7.05 22.21 39.32
CA GLY A 744 6.90 20.96 40.06
C GLY A 744 7.34 21.03 41.53
N MET A 745 7.70 22.21 42.03
CA MET A 745 8.04 22.47 43.42
C MET A 745 7.09 23.54 43.99
N VAL A 746 6.64 23.34 45.23
CA VAL A 746 5.70 24.25 45.90
C VAL A 746 6.48 25.20 46.80
N ASP A 747 6.18 26.50 46.73
CA ASP A 747 6.71 27.58 47.57
C ASP A 747 8.26 27.71 47.49
N ASP A 748 8.87 27.40 46.34
CA ASP A 748 10.32 27.44 46.18
C ASP A 748 10.87 28.84 45.88
N GLY A 749 12.19 29.03 46.02
CA GLY A 749 12.82 30.35 45.86
C GLY A 749 12.50 31.39 46.94
N LEU A 750 11.69 31.04 47.96
CA LEU A 750 11.30 31.91 49.07
C LEU A 750 12.29 31.90 50.24
N THR A 751 12.29 32.97 51.04
CA THR A 751 13.13 33.06 52.25
C THR A 751 12.55 32.20 53.37
N ILE A 752 13.37 31.29 53.93
CA ILE A 752 12.98 30.42 55.05
C ILE A 752 13.41 31.04 56.38
N TYR A 753 12.48 31.06 57.34
CA TYR A 753 12.66 31.50 58.73
C TYR A 753 12.57 30.29 59.67
N THR A 754 13.51 30.21 60.62
CA THR A 754 13.56 29.15 61.64
C THR A 754 13.14 29.71 62.99
N TYR A 755 12.21 29.04 63.67
CA TYR A 755 11.75 29.37 65.02
C TYR A 755 11.84 28.16 65.96
N PHE A 756 11.94 28.41 67.26
CA PHE A 756 12.08 27.41 68.32
C PHE A 756 10.89 27.46 69.26
N LYS A 757 10.36 26.31 69.67
CA LYS A 757 9.17 26.22 70.51
C LYS A 757 9.45 26.78 71.90
N ASP A 758 8.53 27.57 72.43
CA ASP A 758 8.53 28.14 73.78
C ASP A 758 7.25 27.64 74.48
N VAL A 759 7.39 26.59 75.28
CA VAL A 759 6.26 25.83 75.82
C VAL A 759 5.71 26.45 77.10
N ASP A 760 6.56 27.02 77.95
CA ASP A 760 6.14 27.62 79.23
C ASP A 760 5.94 29.14 79.17
N GLY A 761 6.32 29.78 78.07
CA GLY A 761 6.00 31.16 77.73
C GLY A 761 6.91 32.20 78.39
N ASP A 762 8.13 31.81 78.80
CA ASP A 762 9.07 32.71 79.45
C ASP A 762 9.93 33.56 78.48
N GLY A 763 9.84 33.25 77.18
CA GLY A 763 10.51 33.96 76.09
C GLY A 763 11.81 33.31 75.58
N PHE A 764 12.20 32.16 76.12
CA PHE A 764 13.30 31.34 75.63
C PHE A 764 12.76 30.05 75.00
N GLY A 765 13.43 29.58 73.93
CA GLY A 765 12.95 28.41 73.17
C GLY A 765 13.83 27.18 73.36
N ASP A 766 13.24 26.00 73.16
CA ASP A 766 13.93 24.71 73.16
C ASP A 766 14.64 24.46 71.81
N ALA A 767 15.94 24.14 71.89
CA ALA A 767 16.75 23.74 70.74
C ALA A 767 16.22 22.49 70.01
N ALA A 768 15.44 21.63 70.67
CA ALA A 768 14.80 20.46 70.05
C ALA A 768 13.46 20.78 69.36
N GLY A 769 12.87 21.97 69.60
CA GLY A 769 11.57 22.38 69.09
C GLY A 769 11.60 23.21 67.79
N VAL A 770 12.33 22.78 66.75
CA VAL A 770 12.58 23.57 65.53
C VAL A 770 11.38 23.57 64.55
N LEU A 771 11.06 24.74 63.98
CA LEU A 771 10.10 24.92 62.88
C LEU A 771 10.68 25.83 61.78
N ASP A 772 10.77 25.33 60.56
CA ASP A 772 11.12 26.10 59.35
C ASP A 772 9.86 26.47 58.56
N THR A 773 9.75 27.74 58.12
CA THR A 773 8.61 28.24 57.34
C THR A 773 9.00 29.43 56.45
N CYS A 774 8.30 29.65 55.32
CA CYS A 774 8.45 30.87 54.50
C CYS A 774 7.76 32.11 55.10
N LEU A 775 7.10 31.98 56.26
CA LEU A 775 6.45 33.08 56.98
C LEU A 775 7.45 33.87 57.84
N ALA A 776 7.57 35.18 57.60
CA ALA A 776 8.48 36.07 58.31
C ALA A 776 8.10 36.38 59.78
N ALA A 777 6.93 35.94 60.23
CA ALA A 777 6.46 36.13 61.60
C ALA A 777 6.44 34.78 62.33
N ALA A 778 6.99 34.75 63.55
CA ALA A 778 7.01 33.57 64.39
C ALA A 778 5.57 33.07 64.63
N PRO A 779 5.27 31.81 64.29
CA PRO A 779 4.00 31.19 64.65
C PRO A 779 3.79 31.22 66.17
N ALA A 780 2.53 31.29 66.61
CA ALA A 780 2.21 31.34 68.04
C ALA A 780 2.79 30.13 68.80
N GLY A 781 3.49 30.38 69.91
CA GLY A 781 4.19 29.36 70.71
C GLY A 781 5.63 29.06 70.26
N TYR A 782 6.20 29.91 69.40
CA TYR A 782 7.60 29.83 68.98
C TYR A 782 8.31 31.19 69.11
N VAL A 783 9.60 31.16 69.44
CA VAL A 783 10.50 32.32 69.59
C VAL A 783 11.77 32.16 68.73
N THR A 784 12.61 33.19 68.65
CA THR A 784 13.77 33.21 67.74
C THR A 784 15.07 32.67 68.36
N ASN A 785 15.07 32.30 69.63
CA ASN A 785 16.25 31.86 70.36
C ASN A 785 16.06 30.44 70.92
N ALA A 786 17.16 29.72 71.13
CA ALA A 786 17.18 28.32 71.56
C ALA A 786 17.91 28.15 72.91
N MET A 787 17.68 29.05 73.86
CA MET A 787 18.51 29.20 75.07
C MET A 787 17.88 28.61 76.35
N ASP A 788 16.75 27.92 76.24
CA ASP A 788 16.10 27.33 77.40
C ASP A 788 16.68 25.94 77.70
N CYS A 789 17.21 25.73 78.92
CA CYS A 789 17.71 24.44 79.37
C CYS A 789 16.61 23.54 79.99
N ASN A 790 15.43 24.10 80.27
CA ASN A 790 14.24 23.37 80.70
C ASN A 790 12.93 24.11 80.31
N ASP A 791 12.52 23.96 79.04
CA ASP A 791 11.31 24.53 78.40
C ASP A 791 9.95 24.10 79.01
N GLN A 792 9.97 23.42 80.16
CA GLN A 792 8.78 23.10 80.96
C GLN A 792 8.72 23.91 82.27
N ASN A 793 9.72 24.73 82.58
CA ASN A 793 9.83 25.47 83.82
C ASN A 793 10.52 26.83 83.67
N GLY A 794 9.72 27.89 83.48
CA GLY A 794 10.21 29.26 83.29
C GLY A 794 10.88 29.95 84.50
N ALA A 795 11.26 29.18 85.53
CA ALA A 795 12.20 29.61 86.57
C ALA A 795 13.64 29.16 86.31
N ILE A 796 13.85 28.23 85.36
CA ILE A 796 15.15 27.66 84.98
C ILE A 796 15.44 28.11 83.56
N ASN A 797 16.09 29.27 83.45
CA ASN A 797 16.46 29.91 82.19
C ASN A 797 17.70 30.77 82.43
N PRO A 798 18.31 31.36 81.39
CA PRO A 798 19.53 32.17 81.53
C PRO A 798 19.46 33.36 82.50
N ASN A 799 18.28 33.71 83.03
CA ASN A 799 18.09 34.75 84.04
C ASN A 799 17.74 34.20 85.45
N GLY A 800 17.84 32.89 85.66
CA GLY A 800 17.61 32.24 86.96
C GLY A 800 18.60 32.69 88.04
N THR A 801 18.34 32.34 89.30
CA THR A 801 19.23 32.63 90.44
C THR A 801 19.49 31.36 91.24
N GLU A 802 20.78 31.05 91.48
CA GLU A 802 21.22 29.85 92.17
C GLU A 802 20.74 29.73 93.62
N ILE A 803 20.32 28.51 93.98
CA ILE A 803 19.88 28.09 95.31
C ILE A 803 20.44 26.68 95.59
N CYS A 804 20.91 26.39 96.81
CA CYS A 804 21.60 25.13 97.22
C CYS A 804 20.65 23.90 97.11
N ASP A 805 20.35 23.46 95.88
CA ASP A 805 19.41 22.39 95.52
C ASP A 805 19.95 21.39 94.48
N GLY A 806 21.15 21.62 93.95
CA GLY A 806 21.83 20.75 93.01
C GLY A 806 21.41 20.92 91.55
N ILE A 807 20.64 21.96 91.22
CA ILE A 807 20.17 22.28 89.86
C ILE A 807 20.86 23.57 89.39
N ASP A 808 21.30 23.57 88.13
CA ASP A 808 21.78 24.77 87.41
C ASP A 808 20.55 25.60 87.00
N ASN A 809 20.17 26.54 87.86
CA ASN A 809 18.94 27.29 87.74
C ASN A 809 19.07 28.46 86.77
N ASP A 810 20.29 28.97 86.54
CA ASP A 810 20.56 30.04 85.59
C ASP A 810 21.10 29.55 84.23
N CYS A 811 21.07 28.22 84.00
CA CYS A 811 21.50 27.55 82.77
C CYS A 811 22.94 27.93 82.32
N ASN A 812 23.83 28.29 83.26
CA ASN A 812 25.20 28.72 82.96
C ASN A 812 26.19 27.54 82.82
N GLY A 813 25.76 26.34 83.19
CA GLY A 813 26.52 25.09 83.15
C GLY A 813 27.12 24.65 84.49
N LEU A 814 26.83 25.33 85.60
CA LEU A 814 27.33 25.02 86.95
C LEU A 814 26.16 25.03 87.95
N ALA A 815 26.05 24.00 88.79
CA ALA A 815 25.03 23.93 89.83
C ALA A 815 25.57 24.42 91.20
N ASP A 816 24.73 25.17 91.93
CA ASP A 816 24.94 25.66 93.32
C ASP A 816 26.17 26.58 93.51
N ASP A 817 26.58 27.31 92.47
CA ASP A 817 27.75 28.21 92.57
C ASP A 817 27.42 29.54 93.27
N GLY A 818 28.42 30.14 93.92
CA GLY A 818 28.27 31.42 94.63
C GLY A 818 27.75 31.37 96.08
N LEU A 819 27.67 30.19 96.72
CA LEU A 819 27.15 29.98 98.10
C LEU A 819 28.26 29.74 99.17
N THR A 820 27.95 29.91 100.48
CA THR A 820 28.91 29.78 101.63
C THR A 820 29.01 28.34 102.17
N VAL A 821 30.19 27.84 102.57
CA VAL A 821 30.47 26.43 102.95
C VAL A 821 30.88 26.23 104.43
N PHE A 822 30.40 25.15 105.08
CA PHE A 822 30.64 24.73 106.48
C PHE A 822 31.18 23.28 106.59
N THR A 823 32.01 22.98 107.60
CA THR A 823 32.64 21.65 107.84
C THR A 823 32.16 20.95 109.12
N TYR A 824 31.85 19.64 109.06
CA TYR A 824 31.42 18.82 110.21
C TYR A 824 32.10 17.43 110.23
N TYR A 825 32.30 16.82 111.41
CA TYR A 825 33.07 15.58 111.63
C TYR A 825 32.16 14.39 111.98
N LEU A 826 32.46 13.19 111.49
CA LEU A 826 31.63 11.99 111.66
C LEU A 826 31.67 11.51 113.12
N ASP A 827 30.51 11.17 113.68
CA ASP A 827 30.32 10.54 115.00
C ASP A 827 29.68 9.16 114.72
N SER A 828 30.54 8.15 114.52
CA SER A 828 30.11 6.87 113.93
C SER A 828 29.40 5.98 114.94
N ASP A 829 29.80 6.03 116.21
CA ASP A 829 29.20 5.22 117.26
C ASP A 829 28.10 5.96 118.05
N ASN A 830 27.92 7.27 117.85
CA ASN A 830 26.89 8.13 118.45
C ASN A 830 27.07 8.39 119.94
N ASP A 831 28.31 8.47 120.43
CA ASP A 831 28.59 8.87 121.81
C ASP A 831 28.67 10.40 121.99
N GLY A 832 28.70 11.16 120.89
CA GLY A 832 28.71 12.62 120.86
C GLY A 832 30.08 13.26 120.58
N PHE A 833 31.12 12.48 120.36
CA PHE A 833 32.45 12.93 119.94
C PHE A 833 32.73 12.51 118.50
N GLY A 834 33.49 13.33 117.76
CA GLY A 834 33.74 13.09 116.33
C GLY A 834 35.19 12.70 116.02
N ASP A 835 35.39 11.98 114.92
CA ASP A 835 36.72 11.63 114.40
C ASP A 835 37.35 12.79 113.64
N ALA A 836 38.53 13.24 114.10
CA ALA A 836 39.31 14.30 113.47
C ALA A 836 39.70 14.00 112.00
N ASN A 837 39.68 12.74 111.56
CA ASN A 837 40.12 12.31 110.24
C ASN A 837 38.96 12.11 109.24
N ASN A 838 37.70 12.16 109.67
CA ASN A 838 36.53 11.96 108.82
C ASN A 838 35.55 13.14 108.90
N TYR A 839 35.52 14.00 107.87
CA TYR A 839 34.70 15.21 107.82
C TYR A 839 34.03 15.46 106.45
N ILE A 840 33.01 16.31 106.42
CA ILE A 840 32.31 16.78 105.20
C ILE A 840 32.23 18.30 105.12
N ASP A 841 32.21 18.84 103.89
CA ASP A 841 31.95 20.25 103.59
C ASP A 841 30.57 20.41 102.89
N THR A 842 29.75 21.38 103.30
CA THR A 842 28.38 21.60 102.77
C THR A 842 27.97 23.08 102.77
N CYS A 843 27.07 23.51 101.86
CA CYS A 843 26.45 24.85 101.91
C CYS A 843 25.37 25.01 103.01
N LEU A 844 25.10 23.95 103.79
CA LEU A 844 24.12 23.95 104.88
C LEU A 844 24.76 24.38 106.22
N SER A 845 24.15 25.37 106.89
CA SER A 845 24.66 25.97 108.14
C SER A 845 24.41 25.15 109.41
N SER A 846 24.05 23.87 109.30
CA SER A 846 23.80 22.98 110.44
C SER A 846 24.31 21.57 110.13
N PRO A 847 24.87 20.85 111.13
CA PRO A 847 25.45 19.54 110.92
C PRO A 847 24.41 18.53 110.40
N LEU A 848 24.83 17.76 109.41
CA LEU A 848 24.05 16.65 108.86
C LEU A 848 23.99 15.51 109.90
N ALA A 849 22.92 14.70 109.86
CA ALA A 849 22.72 13.62 110.83
C ALA A 849 23.91 12.63 110.81
N GLY A 850 24.44 12.29 111.99
CA GLY A 850 25.65 11.46 112.15
C GLY A 850 26.95 12.26 112.16
N TYR A 851 26.92 13.59 112.06
CA TYR A 851 28.10 14.45 112.17
C TYR A 851 27.96 15.45 113.33
N VAL A 852 29.07 15.71 114.01
CA VAL A 852 29.20 16.64 115.14
C VAL A 852 30.23 17.73 114.84
N THR A 853 30.27 18.75 115.71
CA THR A 853 31.17 19.90 115.53
C THR A 853 32.53 19.74 116.21
N ASN A 854 32.75 18.65 116.96
CA ASN A 854 33.97 18.41 117.74
C ASN A 854 34.72 17.19 117.20
N GLN A 855 36.01 17.04 117.55
CA GLN A 855 36.94 16.11 116.91
C GLN A 855 37.76 15.27 117.91
N ASN A 856 37.17 14.92 119.06
CA ASN A 856 37.91 14.49 120.25
C ASN A 856 37.75 12.99 120.60
N ASP A 857 37.32 12.16 119.67
CA ASP A 857 37.22 10.72 119.88
C ASP A 857 38.54 10.00 119.53
N CYS A 858 39.08 9.19 120.45
CA CYS A 858 40.28 8.40 120.20
C CYS A 858 39.98 7.00 119.61
N ASN A 859 38.72 6.56 119.65
CA ASN A 859 38.22 5.39 118.96
C ASN A 859 36.72 5.52 118.63
N ASP A 860 36.41 6.23 117.53
CA ASP A 860 35.05 6.52 116.99
C ASP A 860 34.23 5.27 116.59
N ALA A 861 34.68 4.07 116.97
CA ALA A 861 33.97 2.81 116.78
C ALA A 861 33.54 2.15 118.11
N ASP A 862 33.89 2.73 119.27
CA ASP A 862 33.63 2.15 120.58
C ASP A 862 33.18 3.18 121.64
N GLN A 863 31.87 3.17 121.93
CA GLN A 863 31.18 4.14 122.81
C GLN A 863 31.70 4.23 124.25
N VAL A 864 32.58 3.32 124.69
CA VAL A 864 33.15 3.35 126.05
C VAL A 864 34.60 3.84 126.08
N ILE A 865 35.24 4.01 124.92
CA ILE A 865 36.60 4.54 124.79
C ILE A 865 36.52 5.97 124.26
N ASN A 866 36.26 6.88 125.18
CA ASN A 866 36.11 8.29 124.91
C ASN A 866 36.61 9.09 126.13
N PRO A 867 36.67 10.43 126.07
CA PRO A 867 37.15 11.25 127.18
C PRO A 867 36.44 11.07 128.54
N ASN A 868 35.37 10.28 128.63
CA ASN A 868 34.63 9.95 129.85
C ASN A 868 34.71 8.46 130.25
N GLY A 869 35.57 7.64 129.61
CA GLY A 869 35.76 6.22 129.92
C GLY A 869 36.33 5.94 131.32
N VAL A 870 36.34 4.66 131.74
CA VAL A 870 36.88 4.22 133.05
C VAL A 870 37.89 3.09 132.85
N GLU A 871 39.07 3.21 133.45
CA GLU A 871 40.20 2.28 133.32
C GLU A 871 39.96 0.86 133.89
N ILE A 872 40.46 -0.14 133.17
CA ILE A 872 40.43 -1.59 133.48
C ILE A 872 41.78 -2.22 133.07
N CYS A 873 42.33 -3.19 133.84
CA CYS A 873 43.67 -3.79 133.64
C CYS A 873 43.78 -4.58 132.31
N ASP A 874 43.82 -3.90 131.17
CA ASP A 874 43.81 -4.46 129.82
C ASP A 874 44.82 -3.84 128.85
N GLY A 875 45.54 -2.80 129.28
CA GLY A 875 46.58 -2.13 128.52
C GLY A 875 46.09 -1.06 127.55
N ILE A 876 44.80 -0.69 127.62
CA ILE A 876 44.16 0.31 126.76
C ILE A 876 43.89 1.59 127.58
N ASP A 877 44.09 2.75 126.95
CA ASP A 877 43.72 4.07 127.48
C ASP A 877 42.23 4.31 127.20
N ASN A 878 41.39 3.92 128.15
CA ASN A 878 39.94 3.86 127.97
C ASN A 878 39.29 5.24 128.13
N ASP A 879 39.94 6.18 128.81
CA ASP A 879 39.43 7.55 128.99
C ASP A 879 40.10 8.60 128.06
N CYS A 880 40.87 8.13 127.07
CA CYS A 880 41.57 8.94 126.08
C CYS A 880 42.46 10.06 126.68
N ASN A 881 42.96 9.90 127.91
CA ASN A 881 43.78 10.90 128.59
C ASN A 881 45.27 10.81 128.23
N GLY A 882 45.67 9.70 127.60
CA GLY A 882 47.03 9.40 127.17
C GLY A 882 47.78 8.38 128.04
N LEU A 883 47.16 7.76 129.04
CA LEU A 883 47.77 6.80 129.97
C LEU A 883 46.90 5.54 130.12
N ALA A 884 47.46 4.35 129.86
CA ALA A 884 46.74 3.08 130.03
C ALA A 884 46.87 2.49 131.45
N ASP A 885 45.79 1.86 131.95
CA ASP A 885 45.70 1.08 133.19
C ASP A 885 45.98 1.84 134.50
N ASP A 886 45.75 3.16 134.54
CA ASP A 886 46.03 3.94 135.74
C ASP A 886 44.94 3.78 136.83
N GLY A 887 45.36 3.77 138.10
CA GLY A 887 44.44 3.65 139.26
C GLY A 887 44.12 2.22 139.77
N LEU A 888 44.84 1.18 139.33
CA LEU A 888 44.59 -0.25 139.66
C LEU A 888 45.51 -0.85 140.76
N THR A 889 45.18 -2.02 141.34
CA THR A 889 45.94 -2.68 142.45
C THR A 889 47.02 -3.67 141.94
N VAL A 890 48.18 -3.80 142.62
CA VAL A 890 49.38 -4.56 142.15
C VAL A 890 49.77 -5.76 143.05
N PHE A 891 50.19 -6.88 142.43
CA PHE A 891 50.67 -8.15 143.02
C PHE A 891 52.12 -8.48 142.57
N THR A 892 52.91 -9.19 143.42
CA THR A 892 54.32 -9.53 143.16
C THR A 892 54.56 -11.04 143.07
N TYR A 893 55.30 -11.50 142.04
CA TYR A 893 55.68 -12.90 141.79
C TYR A 893 57.20 -13.03 141.53
N TYR A 894 57.77 -14.23 141.63
CA TYR A 894 59.22 -14.53 141.48
C TYR A 894 59.46 -15.59 140.41
N PRO A 895 60.47 -15.46 139.52
CA PRO A 895 60.69 -16.39 138.43
C PRO A 895 61.17 -17.74 138.97
N ASP A 896 60.63 -18.82 138.43
CA ASP A 896 60.93 -20.23 138.75
C ASP A 896 61.35 -20.89 137.43
N THR A 897 62.66 -20.87 137.15
CA THR A 897 63.20 -21.19 135.82
C THR A 897 63.36 -22.70 135.63
N ASP A 898 63.62 -23.44 136.70
CA ASP A 898 63.76 -24.91 136.65
C ASP A 898 62.48 -25.67 137.05
N ASN A 899 61.43 -24.96 137.48
CA ASN A 899 60.08 -25.45 137.80
C ASN A 899 60.01 -26.36 139.03
N ASP A 900 60.81 -26.09 140.04
CA ASP A 900 60.75 -26.83 141.31
C ASP A 900 59.70 -26.28 142.30
N GLY A 901 59.17 -25.08 142.04
CA GLY A 901 58.15 -24.41 142.83
C GLY A 901 58.66 -23.32 143.78
N PHE A 902 59.96 -23.01 143.77
CA PHE A 902 60.56 -21.86 144.46
C PHE A 902 61.14 -20.88 143.46
N GLY A 903 60.75 -19.62 143.57
CA GLY A 903 61.23 -18.59 142.69
C GLY A 903 62.50 -17.93 143.22
N ASN A 904 63.32 -17.45 142.29
CA ASN A 904 64.48 -16.65 142.56
C ASN A 904 64.10 -15.33 143.24
N PRO A 905 64.51 -15.10 144.50
CA PRO A 905 64.12 -13.92 145.26
C PRO A 905 64.71 -12.60 144.72
N ASP A 906 65.74 -12.66 143.87
CA ASP A 906 66.45 -11.47 143.38
C ASP A 906 65.73 -10.78 142.20
N PHE A 907 64.73 -11.41 141.59
CA PHE A 907 64.07 -10.90 140.39
C PHE A 907 62.52 -10.84 140.48
N PRO A 908 61.92 -10.09 141.43
CA PRO A 908 60.46 -9.98 141.53
C PRO A 908 59.82 -9.28 140.32
N MET A 909 58.61 -9.70 139.96
CA MET A 909 57.73 -9.11 138.95
C MET A 909 56.44 -8.59 139.58
N ASP A 910 56.15 -7.30 139.38
CA ASP A 910 54.91 -6.64 139.80
C ASP A 910 53.89 -6.60 138.64
N THR A 911 52.62 -6.90 138.91
CA THR A 911 51.53 -6.91 137.90
C THR A 911 50.16 -6.60 138.53
N CYS A 912 49.21 -6.01 137.79
CA CYS A 912 47.81 -5.88 138.24
C CYS A 912 46.99 -7.18 138.13
N LEU A 913 47.62 -8.28 137.70
CA LEU A 913 47.02 -9.61 137.60
C LEU A 913 47.06 -10.38 138.92
N THR A 914 45.93 -10.95 139.32
CA THR A 914 45.77 -11.73 140.57
C THR A 914 46.35 -13.15 140.52
N THR A 915 46.88 -13.58 139.37
CA THR A 915 47.41 -14.92 139.12
C THR A 915 48.85 -14.83 138.59
N ALA A 916 49.72 -15.71 139.08
CA ALA A 916 51.13 -15.71 138.73
C ALA A 916 51.33 -15.90 137.21
N PRO A 917 52.15 -15.06 136.55
CA PRO A 917 52.58 -15.28 135.18
C PRO A 917 53.27 -16.64 135.00
N ILE A 918 53.16 -17.24 133.82
CA ILE A 918 53.80 -18.53 133.51
C ILE A 918 55.32 -18.40 133.71
N GLY A 919 55.92 -19.33 134.46
CA GLY A 919 57.34 -19.31 134.83
C GLY A 919 57.63 -18.45 136.06
N TYR A 920 56.61 -18.00 136.80
CA TYR A 920 56.73 -17.29 138.06
C TYR A 920 55.85 -17.95 139.14
N VAL A 921 56.28 -17.86 140.39
CA VAL A 921 55.60 -18.38 141.58
C VAL A 921 55.55 -17.33 142.69
N ASP A 922 54.68 -17.51 143.67
CA ASP A 922 54.57 -16.60 144.84
C ASP A 922 55.52 -16.99 145.98
N ARG A 923 56.16 -18.16 145.88
CA ARG A 923 57.12 -18.69 146.87
C ARG A 923 58.53 -18.27 146.50
N LYS A 924 59.29 -17.81 147.49
CA LYS A 924 60.70 -17.40 147.33
C LYS A 924 61.62 -18.39 148.01
N GLY A 925 62.86 -18.53 147.56
CA GLY A 925 63.90 -19.22 148.33
C GLY A 925 64.95 -19.98 147.54
N ASP A 926 64.84 -20.02 146.21
CA ASP A 926 65.79 -20.73 145.38
C ASP A 926 67.13 -19.99 145.27
N CYS A 927 68.23 -20.65 145.65
CA CYS A 927 69.59 -20.10 145.53
C CYS A 927 70.30 -20.49 144.23
N ASN A 928 69.74 -21.43 143.45
CA ASN A 928 70.18 -21.76 142.11
C ASN A 928 69.00 -22.17 141.21
N ASP A 929 68.27 -21.15 140.76
CA ASP A 929 67.11 -21.20 139.85
C ASP A 929 67.36 -21.86 138.47
N ALA A 930 68.56 -22.39 138.22
CA ALA A 930 68.88 -23.16 137.01
C ALA A 930 69.06 -24.67 137.29
N ASP A 931 68.92 -25.11 138.54
CA ASP A 931 69.13 -26.49 138.96
C ASP A 931 68.15 -26.91 140.09
N ALA A 932 67.07 -27.58 139.68
CA ALA A 932 66.00 -28.06 140.56
C ALA A 932 66.44 -29.06 141.65
N SER A 933 67.73 -29.42 141.68
CA SER A 933 68.31 -30.20 142.78
C SER A 933 68.93 -29.33 143.88
N ILE A 934 68.87 -28.01 143.78
CA ILE A 934 69.40 -27.06 144.76
C ILE A 934 68.29 -26.08 145.12
N ASN A 935 67.55 -26.41 146.18
CA ASN A 935 66.49 -25.56 146.71
C ASN A 935 66.26 -25.88 148.19
N PRO A 936 65.52 -25.05 148.93
CA PRO A 936 65.35 -25.19 150.38
C PRO A 936 64.73 -26.52 150.85
N ASP A 937 64.13 -27.31 149.94
CA ASP A 937 63.50 -28.58 150.26
C ASP A 937 64.42 -29.80 150.00
N VAL A 938 65.64 -29.59 149.48
CA VAL A 938 66.65 -30.64 149.27
C VAL A 938 67.52 -30.83 150.53
N LEU A 939 68.08 -32.03 150.74
CA LEU A 939 68.98 -32.34 151.86
C LEU A 939 70.43 -32.41 151.36
N ASP A 940 71.37 -31.81 152.10
CA ASP A 940 72.80 -31.84 151.75
C ASP A 940 73.38 -33.25 151.63
N ILE A 941 74.23 -33.42 150.63
CA ILE A 941 75.02 -34.63 150.41
C ILE A 941 76.39 -34.44 151.04
N ALA A 942 76.62 -35.14 152.16
CA ALA A 942 77.85 -35.01 152.94
C ALA A 942 79.16 -35.11 152.12
N ASP A 943 80.10 -34.19 152.37
CA ASP A 943 81.47 -34.14 151.84
C ASP A 943 81.60 -33.95 150.31
N ASN A 944 80.59 -33.41 149.62
CA ASN A 944 80.64 -33.21 148.15
C ASN A 944 81.02 -31.77 147.72
N GLY A 945 80.99 -30.77 148.61
CA GLY A 945 81.35 -29.38 148.31
C GLY A 945 80.22 -28.50 147.76
N ILE A 946 78.96 -28.91 147.87
CA ILE A 946 77.78 -28.17 147.38
C ILE A 946 76.79 -28.00 148.55
N ASP A 947 76.12 -26.85 148.62
CA ASP A 947 75.09 -26.50 149.61
C ASP A 947 73.72 -26.64 148.92
N GLU A 948 73.17 -27.84 148.93
CA GLU A 948 71.97 -28.18 148.17
C GLU A 948 70.69 -27.63 148.82
N ASP A 949 70.71 -27.41 150.14
CA ASP A 949 69.55 -26.89 150.88
C ASP A 949 69.53 -25.36 151.00
N CYS A 950 70.47 -24.68 150.34
CA CYS A 950 70.60 -23.23 150.33
C CYS A 950 70.73 -22.61 151.74
N SER A 951 71.20 -23.37 152.73
CA SER A 951 71.34 -22.91 154.12
C SER A 951 72.58 -22.03 154.33
N GLY A 952 73.54 -22.07 153.40
CA GLY A 952 74.80 -21.33 153.42
C GLY A 952 75.99 -22.13 153.95
N LEU A 953 75.88 -23.45 154.13
CA LEU A 953 76.92 -24.33 154.71
C LEU A 953 76.85 -25.77 154.14
N ASP A 954 77.98 -26.35 153.68
CA ASP A 954 78.08 -27.78 153.30
C ASP A 954 78.29 -28.70 154.53
N TYR A 955 77.67 -29.88 154.53
CA TYR A 955 77.65 -30.86 155.62
C TYR A 955 78.86 -31.85 155.56
N TYR A 956 79.63 -32.02 156.65
CA TYR A 956 80.84 -32.88 156.71
C TYR A 956 80.68 -34.12 157.63
N GLU A 957 81.14 -35.33 157.22
CA GLU A 957 81.09 -36.57 158.04
C GLU A 957 82.47 -37.01 158.61
N ALA A 958 82.57 -37.19 159.94
CA ALA A 958 83.83 -37.49 160.63
C ALA A 958 84.14 -39.01 160.75
N THR A 959 84.88 -39.66 159.82
CA THR A 959 85.81 -40.80 160.10
C THR A 959 86.59 -41.36 158.86
N LYS A 960 87.90 -41.04 158.72
CA LYS A 960 89.05 -41.93 158.31
C LYS A 960 90.33 -41.07 158.17
N ILE A 961 91.45 -41.63 158.67
CA ILE A 961 92.74 -41.00 159.10
C ILE A 961 93.51 -40.25 158.01
#